data_AF-W9NVE6-F1
#
_entry.id   AF-W9NVE6-F1
#
_cell.length_a   1.000
_cell.length_b   1.000
_cell.length_c   1.000
_cell.angle_alpha   90.00
_cell.angle_beta   90.00
_cell.angle_gamma   90.00
#
_symmetry.space_group_name_H-M   'P 1'
#
loop_
_entity.id
_entity.type
_entity.pdbx_description
1 polymer ?
#
loop_
_entity_poly.entity_id
_entity_poly.type
_entity_poly.pdbx_seq_one_letter_code
_entity_poly.pdbx_strand_id
1 'polypeptide(L)'
;MASVAPTIKLADYLFTRLHQLGVRSVHGVPGDYNLALLDHVEPCGLRWVGNTNELNAAYAADGYSKIKGIAAIITTFGVGELSAINGIAGAYAERAPVVHIVGSPERESQESRAKIHHTFNDGDYRRFAAMSAHVTVSQVDLRDFRTAATQIDEVLKECLLKSRPVYLEVPVDMVATLVPSVGLQSPIQLPGPLHLPTHENVQSQILNRIYSAQQPIILADGEIRPFGIIKDVQRLVELTHWPTWTTGFGKGLLDETLPNMHGVNRGKYGGPIETAFIAEADLVLCFGPHFSSTNTFGYSSVPKTDVSILIKENEVQIGDSVFRDVPVSSITSWLSQNLDTSRVRRYSPYPELPRPTVLSFSNLEGHKPITQDSLWLLLANIFRPGDIVLGETGTAGHGVRTMPLPKFTRAFVPVTWLSIGYMLPAAQGAALAQRELIEASAYNGNNASRTILFIGDGSFQMTVQELSTIIRHNLNVIVFVVNNDGYTIERCIHGYTQSYNDIARWRYCEAPSFFGASSAFTAKVATWAELDSVLRNEELLDGDGLRLVEIVMDREDAPKGSLLDMLKAQKAHATASIESATSSLPSGTSTELQTTATGATRATSADVSSTIATSISNGGSTTEAEATATATSAEETTSLEPSIATTMIAETNAIEAAFEPVPTFDVLGKGAQVNGQYLLGYQSAGFFVGWQYPSTNYHLTFSIDSTTSRVIEVNGNILCIQYGETGDANLPKTCSNNMLNQPDYNTVTCKQTRDRELQCLVPAKTCTTDFDTLETTCSTLSETFDRFYTFTGRNDGIFLAMAGAVNPGTNYQAVELAITPSESK
;
A
#
# COMPACT_ATOMS: atom_id res chain seq x y z
N MET A 1 -20.89 41.47 36.40
CA MET A 1 -20.71 40.01 36.46
C MET A 1 -20.34 39.56 35.06
N ALA A 2 -19.12 39.07 34.85
CA ALA A 2 -18.77 38.49 33.55
C ALA A 2 -19.58 37.20 33.36
N SER A 3 -20.28 37.07 32.24
CA SER A 3 -20.96 35.83 31.85
C SER A 3 -19.94 34.69 31.87
N VAL A 4 -20.14 33.68 32.72
CA VAL A 4 -19.32 32.47 32.70
C VAL A 4 -19.47 31.86 31.31
N ALA A 5 -18.35 31.62 30.62
CA ALA A 5 -18.39 31.00 29.29
C ALA A 5 -19.06 29.62 29.39
N PRO A 6 -19.93 29.25 28.43
CA PRO A 6 -20.59 27.95 28.47
C PRO A 6 -19.54 26.83 28.37
N THR A 7 -19.76 25.75 29.13
CA THR A 7 -18.85 24.60 29.19
C THR A 7 -19.59 23.30 28.95
N ILE A 8 -18.87 22.29 28.44
CA ILE A 8 -19.38 20.92 28.21
C ILE A 8 -18.27 19.91 28.53
N LYS A 9 -18.59 18.63 28.75
CA LYS A 9 -17.56 17.59 28.91
C LYS A 9 -16.75 17.44 27.63
N LEU A 10 -15.46 17.13 27.75
CA LEU A 10 -14.55 16.97 26.60
C LEU A 10 -15.05 15.94 25.58
N ALA A 11 -15.48 14.76 26.07
CA ALA A 11 -16.00 13.71 25.20
C ALA A 11 -17.24 14.17 24.40
N ASP A 12 -18.18 14.85 25.06
CA ASP A 12 -19.37 15.40 24.42
C ASP A 12 -19.01 16.45 23.36
N TYR A 13 -17.98 17.27 23.60
CA TYR A 13 -17.48 18.23 22.61
C TYR A 13 -16.99 17.52 21.34
N LEU A 14 -16.12 16.52 21.51
CA LEU A 14 -15.56 15.73 20.40
C LEU A 14 -16.65 15.06 19.57
N PHE A 15 -17.59 14.36 20.21
CA PHE A 15 -18.66 13.66 19.49
C PHE A 15 -19.68 14.61 18.88
N THR A 16 -19.97 15.74 19.52
CA THR A 16 -20.79 16.79 18.91
C THR A 16 -20.14 17.32 17.63
N ARG A 17 -18.81 17.53 17.62
CA ARG A 17 -18.09 17.94 16.41
C ARG A 17 -18.16 16.89 15.30
N LEU A 18 -17.90 15.62 15.61
CA LEU A 18 -18.02 14.54 14.63
C LEU A 18 -19.44 14.47 14.04
N HIS A 19 -20.47 14.60 14.89
CA HIS A 19 -21.86 14.64 14.45
C HIS A 19 -22.15 15.86 13.54
N GLN A 20 -21.63 17.05 13.87
CA GLN A 20 -21.73 18.26 13.05
C GLN A 20 -21.05 18.09 11.68
N LEU A 21 -19.95 17.33 11.62
CA LEU A 21 -19.23 17.00 10.37
C LEU A 21 -19.91 15.89 9.54
N GLY A 22 -21.04 15.35 9.99
CA GLY A 22 -21.82 14.37 9.24
C GLY A 22 -21.53 12.90 9.60
N VAL A 23 -20.64 12.64 10.56
CA VAL A 23 -20.49 11.30 11.14
C VAL A 23 -21.78 10.91 11.85
N ARG A 24 -22.20 9.67 11.67
CA ARG A 24 -23.34 9.09 12.39
C ARG A 24 -22.99 7.77 13.03
N SER A 25 -22.01 7.05 12.49
CA SER A 25 -21.51 5.82 13.07
C SER A 25 -20.01 5.91 13.37
N VAL A 26 -19.60 5.47 14.56
CA VAL A 26 -18.21 5.44 15.02
C VAL A 26 -17.78 3.98 15.17
N HIS A 27 -16.71 3.61 14.50
CA HIS A 27 -16.17 2.25 14.47
C HIS A 27 -15.17 2.05 15.62
N GLY A 28 -14.86 0.80 15.97
CA GLY A 28 -13.80 0.54 16.95
C GLY A 28 -13.99 -0.72 17.77
N VAL A 29 -13.17 -0.83 18.81
CA VAL A 29 -13.16 -1.94 19.76
C VAL A 29 -13.06 -1.37 21.19
N PRO A 30 -13.89 -1.85 22.14
CA PRO A 30 -13.82 -1.40 23.51
C PRO A 30 -12.55 -1.90 24.19
N GLY A 31 -11.94 -1.04 25.01
CA GLY A 31 -10.86 -1.37 25.91
C GLY A 31 -10.88 -0.45 27.12
N ASP A 32 -10.30 -0.88 28.22
CA ASP A 32 -10.35 -0.19 29.52
C ASP A 32 -10.07 1.31 29.47
N TYR A 33 -9.09 1.76 28.66
CA TYR A 33 -8.76 3.18 28.52
C TYR A 33 -9.75 4.00 27.68
N ASN A 34 -10.69 3.37 26.96
CA ASN A 34 -11.70 4.05 26.16
C ASN A 34 -13.15 3.82 26.61
N LEU A 35 -13.42 2.93 27.59
CA LEU A 35 -14.79 2.64 28.05
C LEU A 35 -15.55 3.91 28.49
N ALA A 36 -14.91 4.75 29.32
CA ALA A 36 -15.51 6.01 29.76
C ALA A 36 -15.79 6.96 28.59
N LEU A 37 -14.96 6.93 27.55
CA LEU A 37 -15.19 7.70 26.33
C LEU A 37 -16.39 7.14 25.52
N LEU A 38 -16.52 5.81 25.44
CA LEU A 38 -17.60 5.15 24.70
C LEU A 38 -19.00 5.46 25.27
N ASP A 39 -19.12 5.69 26.58
CA ASP A 39 -20.37 6.10 27.23
C ASP A 39 -20.98 7.39 26.65
N HIS A 40 -20.18 8.19 25.94
CA HIS A 40 -20.59 9.46 25.35
C HIS A 40 -20.97 9.38 23.86
N VAL A 41 -20.71 8.27 23.16
CA VAL A 41 -20.98 8.15 21.72
C VAL A 41 -22.47 8.26 21.41
N GLU A 42 -23.29 7.40 22.01
CA GLU A 42 -24.74 7.35 21.76
C GLU A 42 -25.49 8.60 22.28
N PRO A 43 -25.21 9.13 23.48
CA PRO A 43 -25.82 10.37 23.96
C PRO A 43 -25.60 11.58 23.04
N CYS A 44 -24.51 11.60 22.27
CA CYS A 44 -24.23 12.65 21.29
C CYS A 44 -24.91 12.44 19.92
N GLY A 45 -25.83 11.48 19.81
CA GLY A 45 -26.57 11.20 18.57
C GLY A 45 -25.75 10.44 17.52
N LEU A 46 -24.66 9.80 17.93
CA LEU A 46 -23.89 8.87 17.11
C LEU A 46 -24.31 7.44 17.43
N ARG A 47 -23.91 6.50 16.58
CA ARG A 47 -24.07 5.06 16.77
C ARG A 47 -22.71 4.43 17.00
N TRP A 48 -22.58 3.63 18.06
CA TRP A 48 -21.43 2.76 18.22
C TRP A 48 -21.51 1.56 17.29
N VAL A 49 -20.44 1.31 16.54
CA VAL A 49 -20.28 0.15 15.66
C VAL A 49 -19.05 -0.61 16.13
N GLY A 50 -19.26 -1.51 17.09
CA GLY A 50 -18.19 -2.39 17.59
C GLY A 50 -17.82 -3.43 16.55
N ASN A 51 -16.58 -3.37 16.05
CA ASN A 51 -16.01 -4.32 15.11
C ASN A 51 -15.35 -5.50 15.86
N THR A 52 -14.93 -6.52 15.10
CA THR A 52 -14.29 -7.71 15.69
C THR A 52 -12.84 -7.50 16.11
N ASN A 53 -12.13 -6.59 15.45
CA ASN A 53 -10.77 -6.16 15.77
C ASN A 53 -10.53 -4.75 15.20
N GLU A 54 -9.44 -4.11 15.61
CA GLU A 54 -9.14 -2.72 15.29
C GLU A 54 -8.64 -2.54 13.84
N LEU A 55 -8.03 -3.56 13.23
CA LEU A 55 -7.66 -3.54 11.81
C LEU A 55 -8.91 -3.41 10.94
N ASN A 56 -9.91 -4.26 11.18
CA ASN A 56 -11.17 -4.22 10.47
C ASN A 56 -11.94 -2.94 10.75
N ALA A 57 -11.92 -2.45 12.00
CA ALA A 57 -12.51 -1.15 12.34
C ALA A 57 -11.89 0.00 11.52
N ALA A 58 -10.57 -0.02 11.32
CA ALA A 58 -9.88 1.02 10.56
C ALA A 58 -10.23 0.95 9.06
N TYR A 59 -10.32 -0.25 8.50
CA TYR A 59 -10.78 -0.46 7.13
C TYR A 59 -12.27 -0.11 6.92
N ALA A 60 -13.13 -0.41 7.90
CA ALA A 60 -14.53 0.02 7.88
C ALA A 60 -14.66 1.54 7.95
N ALA A 61 -13.87 2.20 8.80
CA ALA A 61 -13.81 3.66 8.85
C ALA A 61 -13.32 4.26 7.52
N ASP A 62 -12.31 3.66 6.87
CA ASP A 62 -11.88 4.07 5.53
C ASP A 62 -13.04 3.99 4.52
N GLY A 63 -13.67 2.82 4.37
CA GLY A 63 -14.80 2.63 3.46
C GLY A 63 -15.98 3.57 3.73
N TYR A 64 -16.32 3.78 5.01
CA TYR A 64 -17.35 4.74 5.44
C TYR A 64 -16.96 6.17 5.03
N SER A 65 -15.73 6.61 5.27
CA SER A 65 -15.26 7.97 4.98
C SER A 65 -15.30 8.27 3.47
N LYS A 66 -15.01 7.29 2.62
CA LYS A 66 -15.07 7.43 1.17
C LYS A 66 -16.49 7.68 0.67
N ILE A 67 -17.53 7.27 1.42
CA ILE A 67 -18.95 7.53 1.14
C ILE A 67 -19.45 8.82 1.80
N LYS A 68 -19.23 8.98 3.12
CA LYS A 68 -19.78 10.08 3.93
C LYS A 68 -18.93 11.35 3.96
N GLY A 69 -17.67 11.28 3.55
CA GLY A 69 -16.72 12.39 3.53
C GLY A 69 -15.84 12.50 4.79
N ILE A 70 -16.15 11.76 5.86
CA ILE A 70 -15.33 11.63 7.07
C ILE A 70 -15.79 10.41 7.88
N ALA A 71 -14.87 9.76 8.59
CA ALA A 71 -15.17 8.70 9.56
C ALA A 71 -14.40 8.89 10.86
N ALA A 72 -14.79 8.15 11.90
CA ALA A 72 -14.05 8.06 13.14
C ALA A 72 -13.90 6.59 13.57
N ILE A 73 -12.76 6.29 14.18
CA ILE A 73 -12.46 5.02 14.85
C ILE A 73 -11.99 5.30 16.27
N ILE A 74 -12.45 4.50 17.23
CA ILE A 74 -11.98 4.51 18.63
C ILE A 74 -11.23 3.21 18.93
N THR A 75 -9.98 3.31 19.39
CA THR A 75 -9.19 2.17 19.86
C THR A 75 -8.70 2.38 21.29
N THR A 76 -8.24 1.31 21.95
CA THR A 76 -7.53 1.41 23.23
C THR A 76 -6.03 1.64 22.99
N PHE A 77 -5.35 2.18 24.01
CA PHE A 77 -3.92 2.49 24.00
C PHE A 77 -3.05 1.25 23.71
N GLY A 78 -1.99 1.45 22.93
CA GLY A 78 -0.98 0.44 22.61
C GLY A 78 -1.50 -0.68 21.71
N VAL A 79 -2.21 -1.66 22.27
CA VAL A 79 -2.60 -2.88 21.54
C VAL A 79 -3.62 -2.62 20.43
N GLY A 80 -4.56 -1.70 20.67
CA GLY A 80 -5.61 -1.38 19.71
C GLY A 80 -5.10 -0.50 18.58
N GLU A 81 -4.42 0.59 18.92
CA GLU A 81 -3.90 1.54 17.92
C GLU A 81 -2.84 0.92 16.99
N LEU A 82 -1.99 0.03 17.49
CA LEU A 82 -1.02 -0.68 16.65
C LEU A 82 -1.69 -1.71 15.73
N SER A 83 -2.80 -2.31 16.16
CA SER A 83 -3.59 -3.20 15.29
C SER A 83 -4.32 -2.42 14.19
N ALA A 84 -4.80 -1.21 14.48
CA ALA A 84 -5.43 -0.31 13.51
C ALA A 84 -4.45 0.33 12.51
N ILE A 85 -3.16 0.43 12.85
CA ILE A 85 -2.21 1.28 12.12
C ILE A 85 -2.09 0.94 10.63
N ASN A 86 -2.24 -0.33 10.25
CA ASN A 86 -2.24 -0.76 8.84
C ASN A 86 -3.47 -0.20 8.08
N GLY A 87 -4.65 -0.19 8.71
CA GLY A 87 -5.83 0.44 8.12
C GLY A 87 -5.71 1.97 8.04
N ILE A 88 -5.12 2.60 9.06
CA ILE A 88 -4.83 4.04 9.06
C ILE A 88 -3.82 4.40 7.96
N ALA A 89 -2.77 3.60 7.78
CA ALA A 89 -1.80 3.77 6.70
C ALA A 89 -2.45 3.67 5.32
N GLY A 90 -3.39 2.72 5.12
CA GLY A 90 -4.17 2.62 3.89
C GLY A 90 -5.05 3.85 3.64
N ALA A 91 -5.73 4.32 4.68
CA ALA A 91 -6.51 5.54 4.63
C ALA A 91 -5.64 6.76 4.29
N TYR A 92 -4.40 6.82 4.82
CA TYR A 92 -3.43 7.85 4.45
C TYR A 92 -3.01 7.72 2.99
N ALA A 93 -2.60 6.54 2.54
CA ALA A 93 -2.14 6.30 1.18
C ALA A 93 -3.18 6.70 0.12
N GLU A 94 -4.46 6.39 0.36
CA GLU A 94 -5.56 6.63 -0.59
C GLU A 94 -6.49 7.80 -0.20
N ARG A 95 -5.97 8.73 0.63
CA ARG A 95 -6.60 10.00 0.99
C ARG A 95 -8.04 9.85 1.52
N ALA A 96 -8.21 8.99 2.53
CA ALA A 96 -9.43 8.84 3.29
C ALA A 96 -9.36 9.67 4.60
N PRO A 97 -10.33 10.56 4.85
CA PRO A 97 -10.41 11.36 6.08
C PRO A 97 -10.94 10.52 7.25
N VAL A 98 -10.02 9.99 8.07
CA VAL A 98 -10.33 9.14 9.22
C VAL A 98 -9.78 9.75 10.51
N VAL A 99 -10.65 9.98 11.50
CA VAL A 99 -10.25 10.45 12.82
C VAL A 99 -9.98 9.25 13.72
N HIS A 100 -8.70 8.99 14.01
CA HIS A 100 -8.29 7.91 14.92
C HIS A 100 -8.20 8.43 16.34
N ILE A 101 -9.15 8.02 17.16
CA ILE A 101 -9.28 8.40 18.57
C ILE A 101 -8.75 7.26 19.42
N VAL A 102 -7.82 7.56 20.32
CA VAL A 102 -7.20 6.59 21.21
C VAL A 102 -7.50 6.98 22.66
N GLY A 103 -8.24 6.14 23.36
CA GLY A 103 -8.36 6.28 24.82
C GLY A 103 -7.02 5.91 25.46
N SER A 104 -6.47 6.79 26.30
CA SER A 104 -5.15 6.61 26.90
C SER A 104 -5.16 6.63 28.43
N PRO A 105 -4.09 6.13 29.07
CA PRO A 105 -3.93 6.15 30.52
C PRO A 105 -4.06 7.56 31.09
N GLU A 106 -4.48 7.68 32.34
CA GLU A 106 -4.63 8.98 32.99
C GLU A 106 -3.30 9.74 33.06
N ARG A 107 -3.38 11.07 33.02
CA ARG A 107 -2.19 11.93 32.94
C ARG A 107 -1.19 11.69 34.07
N GLU A 108 -1.65 11.43 35.30
CA GLU A 108 -0.81 11.15 36.46
C GLU A 108 0.05 9.88 36.27
N SER A 109 -0.54 8.81 35.73
CA SER A 109 0.16 7.57 35.40
C SER A 109 1.22 7.79 34.32
N GLN A 110 0.92 8.60 33.32
CA GLN A 110 1.89 8.96 32.28
C GLN A 110 3.06 9.80 32.84
N GLU A 111 2.76 10.82 33.66
CA GLU A 111 3.73 11.77 34.22
C GLU A 111 4.65 11.11 35.25
N SER A 112 4.11 10.21 36.07
CA SER A 112 4.88 9.39 37.00
C SER A 112 5.68 8.29 36.29
N ARG A 113 5.55 8.16 34.96
CA ARG A 113 6.16 7.10 34.15
C ARG A 113 5.83 5.72 34.71
N ALA A 114 4.59 5.56 35.16
CA ALA A 114 4.11 4.31 35.74
C ALA A 114 4.29 3.15 34.75
N LYS A 115 4.45 1.96 35.30
CA LYS A 115 4.61 0.72 34.54
C LYS A 115 3.26 0.01 34.47
N ILE A 116 2.51 0.26 33.40
CA ILE A 116 1.12 -0.22 33.27
C ILE A 116 0.97 -1.15 32.06
N HIS A 117 -0.09 -1.96 32.06
CA HIS A 117 -0.43 -2.83 30.93
C HIS A 117 -0.75 -2.03 29.65
N HIS A 118 -0.60 -2.68 28.50
CA HIS A 118 -0.65 -2.05 27.17
C HIS A 118 0.47 -1.02 26.88
N THR A 119 1.58 -1.08 27.62
CA THR A 119 2.81 -0.32 27.33
C THR A 119 3.99 -1.26 27.10
N PHE A 120 5.14 -0.70 26.70
CA PHE A 120 6.43 -1.42 26.67
C PHE A 120 7.03 -1.62 28.07
N ASN A 121 6.32 -1.22 29.13
CA ASN A 121 6.76 -1.34 30.52
C ASN A 121 8.05 -0.57 30.86
N ASP A 122 8.33 0.50 30.11
CA ASP A 122 9.52 1.36 30.19
C ASP A 122 9.21 2.82 30.61
N GLY A 123 7.92 3.12 30.83
CA GLY A 123 7.45 4.43 31.25
C GLY A 123 7.45 5.48 30.13
N ASP A 124 7.57 5.08 28.86
CA ASP A 124 7.40 5.98 27.70
C ASP A 124 6.03 5.77 27.04
N TYR A 125 5.16 6.77 27.23
CA TYR A 125 3.78 6.79 26.74
C TYR A 125 3.64 7.46 25.36
N ARG A 126 4.70 8.01 24.79
CA ARG A 126 4.61 8.74 23.51
C ARG A 126 4.99 7.90 22.29
N ARG A 127 5.45 6.66 22.50
CA ARG A 127 5.89 5.74 21.43
C ARG A 127 4.83 5.54 20.36
N PHE A 128 3.60 5.23 20.76
CA PHE A 128 2.54 4.90 19.81
C PHE A 128 2.08 6.12 19.01
N ALA A 129 1.99 7.29 19.64
CA ALA A 129 1.76 8.54 18.93
C ALA A 129 2.88 8.84 17.92
N ALA A 130 4.16 8.62 18.30
CA ALA A 130 5.30 8.79 17.40
C ALA A 130 5.23 7.83 16.19
N MET A 131 4.80 6.59 16.38
CA MET A 131 4.53 5.64 15.27
C MET A 131 3.39 6.13 14.38
N SER A 132 2.27 6.56 14.99
CA SER A 132 1.10 7.08 14.29
C SER A 132 1.39 8.36 13.49
N ALA A 133 2.44 9.11 13.83
CA ALA A 133 2.80 10.36 13.13
C ALA A 133 3.24 10.09 11.67
N HIS A 134 3.70 8.88 11.36
CA HIS A 134 4.07 8.49 10.00
C HIS A 134 2.88 8.17 9.10
N VAL A 135 1.69 8.00 9.68
CA VAL A 135 0.46 7.60 8.97
C VAL A 135 -0.71 8.55 9.22
N THR A 136 -0.44 9.72 9.81
CA THR A 136 -1.43 10.77 10.08
C THR A 136 -0.88 12.15 9.69
N VAL A 137 -1.75 13.08 9.29
CA VAL A 137 -1.34 14.44 8.90
C VAL A 137 -1.31 15.43 10.08
N SER A 138 -1.96 15.08 11.17
CA SER A 138 -2.03 15.91 12.39
C SER A 138 -2.32 15.02 13.59
N GLN A 139 -1.79 15.43 14.74
CA GLN A 139 -1.94 14.71 16.00
C GLN A 139 -2.21 15.67 17.16
N VAL A 140 -2.97 15.21 18.15
CA VAL A 140 -3.16 15.92 19.42
C VAL A 140 -3.18 14.96 20.61
N ASP A 141 -2.58 15.37 21.72
CA ASP A 141 -2.76 14.79 23.05
C ASP A 141 -3.56 15.79 23.91
N LEU A 142 -4.78 15.42 24.29
CA LEU A 142 -5.74 16.32 24.94
C LEU A 142 -5.48 16.44 26.44
N ARG A 143 -4.39 17.12 26.80
CA ARG A 143 -3.96 17.27 28.20
C ARG A 143 -4.51 18.49 28.93
N ASP A 144 -4.82 19.59 28.25
CA ASP A 144 -5.22 20.86 28.88
C ASP A 144 -6.67 21.20 28.53
N PHE A 145 -7.56 21.19 29.53
CA PHE A 145 -8.99 21.46 29.36
C PHE A 145 -9.29 22.85 28.78
N ARG A 146 -8.35 23.81 28.90
CA ARG A 146 -8.52 25.17 28.37
C ARG A 146 -8.35 25.23 26.86
N THR A 147 -7.53 24.35 26.29
CA THR A 147 -7.18 24.34 24.86
C THR A 147 -7.77 23.15 24.10
N ALA A 148 -8.13 22.07 24.80
CA ALA A 148 -8.55 20.81 24.19
C ALA A 148 -9.68 20.97 23.16
N ALA A 149 -10.69 21.82 23.44
CA ALA A 149 -11.77 22.11 22.50
C ALA A 149 -11.25 22.72 21.17
N THR A 150 -10.33 23.68 21.24
CA THR A 150 -9.72 24.28 20.06
C THR A 150 -8.83 23.28 19.31
N GLN A 151 -8.06 22.47 20.03
CA GLN A 151 -7.20 21.46 19.40
C GLN A 151 -8.01 20.37 18.69
N ILE A 152 -9.17 19.99 19.24
CA ILE A 152 -10.15 19.12 18.54
C ILE A 152 -10.59 19.76 17.22
N ASP A 153 -10.96 21.04 17.23
CA ASP A 153 -11.40 21.72 16.01
C ASP A 153 -10.29 21.78 14.95
N GLU A 154 -9.05 22.06 15.38
CA GLU A 154 -7.88 22.15 14.51
C GLU A 154 -7.54 20.80 13.87
N VAL A 155 -7.50 19.72 14.66
CA VAL A 155 -7.17 18.39 14.13
C VAL A 155 -8.26 17.87 13.19
N LEU A 156 -9.54 18.11 13.49
CA LEU A 156 -10.65 17.77 12.59
C LEU A 156 -10.61 18.59 11.30
N LYS A 157 -10.21 19.86 11.37
CA LYS A 157 -10.01 20.71 10.21
C LYS A 157 -8.89 20.17 9.30
N GLU A 158 -7.77 19.74 9.87
CA GLU A 158 -6.67 19.13 9.09
C GLU A 158 -7.10 17.81 8.43
N CYS A 159 -7.89 16.98 9.13
CA CYS A 159 -8.44 15.75 8.58
C CYS A 159 -9.23 15.99 7.28
N LEU A 160 -10.09 17.02 7.29
CA LEU A 160 -10.90 17.42 6.14
C LEU A 160 -10.05 18.09 5.05
N LEU A 161 -9.18 19.03 5.42
CA LEU A 161 -8.35 19.79 4.48
C LEU A 161 -7.42 18.91 3.67
N LYS A 162 -6.75 17.97 4.33
CA LYS A 162 -5.81 17.06 3.69
C LYS A 162 -6.49 15.81 3.13
N SER A 163 -7.76 15.61 3.48
CA SER A 163 -8.51 14.37 3.26
C SER A 163 -7.68 13.15 3.68
N ARG A 164 -7.12 13.17 4.89
CA ARG A 164 -6.18 12.16 5.39
C ARG A 164 -6.41 11.89 6.88
N PRO A 165 -5.89 10.77 7.41
CA PRO A 165 -6.10 10.44 8.82
C PRO A 165 -5.44 11.40 9.79
N VAL A 166 -6.06 11.55 10.96
CA VAL A 166 -5.53 12.31 12.10
C VAL A 166 -5.59 11.47 13.37
N TYR A 167 -4.72 11.77 14.33
CA TYR A 167 -4.61 11.06 15.60
C TYR A 167 -5.03 11.94 16.77
N LEU A 168 -5.85 11.41 17.67
CA LEU A 168 -6.37 12.15 18.81
C LEU A 168 -6.34 11.26 20.05
N GLU A 169 -5.45 11.60 20.98
CA GLU A 169 -5.31 10.88 22.25
C GLU A 169 -6.16 11.53 23.34
N VAL A 170 -6.93 10.71 24.06
CA VAL A 170 -7.84 11.14 25.13
C VAL A 170 -7.47 10.42 26.43
N PRO A 171 -6.76 11.08 27.36
CA PRO A 171 -6.54 10.53 28.70
C PRO A 171 -7.87 10.26 29.42
N VAL A 172 -7.99 9.12 30.09
CA VAL A 172 -9.25 8.70 30.73
C VAL A 172 -9.78 9.72 31.75
N ASP A 173 -8.90 10.43 32.45
CA ASP A 173 -9.28 11.48 33.42
C ASP A 173 -9.79 12.77 32.75
N MET A 174 -9.49 12.97 31.47
CA MET A 174 -9.93 14.13 30.70
C MET A 174 -11.33 13.97 30.10
N VAL A 175 -11.83 12.74 29.94
CA VAL A 175 -13.13 12.42 29.30
C VAL A 175 -14.29 13.26 29.85
N ALA A 176 -14.42 13.32 31.19
CA ALA A 176 -15.50 14.03 31.88
C ALA A 176 -15.14 15.49 32.25
N THR A 177 -13.94 15.95 31.92
CA THR A 177 -13.48 17.30 32.27
C THR A 177 -14.24 18.35 31.45
N LEU A 178 -14.64 19.45 32.11
CA LEU A 178 -15.36 20.55 31.46
C LEU A 178 -14.42 21.42 30.62
N VAL A 179 -14.78 21.63 29.36
CA VAL A 179 -14.06 22.48 28.39
C VAL A 179 -14.96 23.59 27.84
N PRO A 180 -14.41 24.70 27.34
CA PRO A 180 -15.20 25.76 26.70
C PRO A 180 -16.02 25.22 25.50
N SER A 181 -17.32 25.49 25.46
CA SER A 181 -18.21 24.99 24.41
C SER A 181 -18.57 26.03 23.35
N VAL A 182 -17.97 27.23 23.40
CA VAL A 182 -18.26 28.34 22.48
C VAL A 182 -18.00 27.97 21.01
N GLY A 183 -17.01 27.11 20.74
CA GLY A 183 -16.72 26.62 19.39
C GLY A 183 -17.89 25.90 18.73
N LEU A 184 -18.72 25.19 19.50
CA LEU A 184 -19.85 24.41 18.97
C LEU A 184 -20.97 25.27 18.35
N GLN A 185 -20.97 26.59 18.61
CA GLN A 185 -21.96 27.52 18.07
C GLN A 185 -21.76 27.80 16.58
N SER A 186 -20.59 27.52 16.02
CA SER A 186 -20.29 27.66 14.60
C SER A 186 -19.74 26.35 14.02
N PRO A 187 -20.07 26.01 12.76
CA PRO A 187 -19.47 24.86 12.11
C PRO A 187 -17.97 25.08 11.89
N ILE A 188 -17.20 24.00 11.82
CA ILE A 188 -15.78 24.05 11.40
C ILE A 188 -15.74 24.63 9.99
N GLN A 189 -15.04 25.76 9.83
CA GLN A 189 -14.85 26.40 8.53
C GLN A 189 -13.51 25.98 7.92
N LEU A 190 -13.59 25.41 6.72
CA LEU A 190 -12.41 25.19 5.89
C LEU A 190 -12.04 26.52 5.21
N PRO A 191 -10.75 26.89 5.15
CA PRO A 191 -10.31 28.06 4.41
C PRO A 191 -10.76 27.95 2.95
N GLY A 192 -11.41 29.00 2.45
CA GLY A 192 -11.69 29.12 1.03
C GLY A 192 -10.40 29.32 0.24
N PRO A 193 -10.42 29.06 -1.08
CA PRO A 193 -9.26 29.31 -1.90
C PRO A 193 -8.92 30.81 -1.96
N LEU A 194 -7.62 31.11 -1.91
CA LEU A 194 -7.09 32.46 -2.14
C LEU A 194 -6.93 32.69 -3.65
N HIS A 195 -7.40 33.81 -4.19
CA HIS A 195 -7.15 34.18 -5.58
C HIS A 195 -5.83 34.94 -5.71
N LEU A 196 -4.91 34.41 -6.52
CA LEU A 196 -3.57 35.00 -6.74
C LEU A 196 -3.41 35.39 -8.21
N PRO A 197 -2.59 36.41 -8.56
CA PRO A 197 -2.33 36.79 -9.95
C PRO A 197 -1.79 35.63 -10.83
N THR A 198 -1.11 34.66 -10.22
CA THR A 198 -0.67 33.43 -10.89
C THR A 198 -1.85 32.65 -11.49
N HIS A 199 -3.05 32.78 -10.92
CA HIS A 199 -4.25 32.09 -11.39
C HIS A 199 -4.65 32.56 -12.78
N GLU A 200 -4.69 33.87 -13.04
CA GLU A 200 -5.08 34.42 -14.36
C GLU A 200 -4.14 33.98 -15.48
N ASN A 201 -2.83 33.92 -15.17
CA ASN A 201 -1.82 33.43 -16.11
C ASN A 201 -2.04 31.93 -16.42
N VAL A 202 -2.19 31.10 -15.39
CA VAL A 202 -2.45 29.66 -15.54
C VAL A 202 -3.74 29.40 -16.31
N GLN A 203 -4.81 30.11 -15.95
CA GLN A 203 -6.10 30.08 -16.63
C GLN A 203 -5.97 30.37 -18.12
N SER A 204 -5.24 31.43 -18.47
CA SER A 204 -4.99 31.82 -19.87
C SER A 204 -4.21 30.74 -20.63
N GLN A 205 -3.19 30.15 -20.01
CA GLN A 205 -2.39 29.07 -20.63
C GLN A 205 -3.22 27.79 -20.85
N ILE A 206 -4.04 27.40 -19.87
CA ILE A 206 -4.96 26.26 -19.99
C ILE A 206 -5.94 26.49 -21.14
N LEU A 207 -6.60 27.66 -21.17
CA LEU A 207 -7.55 28.00 -22.23
C LEU A 207 -6.90 28.01 -23.61
N ASN A 208 -5.69 28.57 -23.73
CA ASN A 208 -4.96 28.59 -24.99
C ASN A 208 -4.71 27.16 -25.51
N ARG A 209 -4.25 26.24 -24.64
CA ARG A 209 -4.05 24.83 -25.00
C ARG A 209 -5.35 24.15 -25.39
N ILE A 210 -6.42 24.36 -24.63
CA ILE A 210 -7.75 23.80 -24.90
C ILE A 210 -8.29 24.25 -26.26
N TYR A 211 -8.18 25.54 -26.59
CA TYR A 211 -8.72 26.09 -27.83
C TYR A 211 -7.84 25.82 -29.06
N SER A 212 -6.57 25.48 -28.88
CA SER A 212 -5.68 25.09 -29.98
C SER A 212 -5.70 23.59 -30.30
N ALA A 213 -6.13 22.74 -29.35
CA ALA A 213 -6.05 21.29 -29.47
C ALA A 213 -6.92 20.74 -30.63
N GLN A 214 -6.37 19.80 -31.37
CA GLN A 214 -7.01 19.09 -32.48
C GLN A 214 -7.50 17.70 -32.08
N GLN A 215 -6.77 17.02 -31.17
CA GLN A 215 -7.10 15.72 -30.60
C GLN A 215 -7.00 15.73 -29.06
N PRO A 216 -7.85 16.52 -28.38
CA PRO A 216 -7.86 16.57 -26.92
C PRO A 216 -8.59 15.36 -26.31
N ILE A 217 -8.10 14.92 -25.14
CA ILE A 217 -8.75 13.92 -24.28
C ILE A 217 -8.79 14.38 -22.81
N ILE A 218 -9.64 13.73 -22.02
CA ILE A 218 -9.69 13.90 -20.56
C ILE A 218 -9.25 12.59 -19.89
N LEU A 219 -8.37 12.71 -18.89
CA LEU A 219 -8.03 11.63 -17.97
C LEU A 219 -8.42 12.05 -16.55
N ALA A 220 -9.31 11.29 -15.91
CA ALA A 220 -9.75 11.55 -14.55
C ALA A 220 -9.26 10.45 -13.60
N ASP A 221 -8.53 10.81 -12.56
CA ASP A 221 -7.97 9.87 -11.59
C ASP A 221 -8.60 10.08 -10.20
N GLY A 222 -8.36 9.19 -9.25
CA GLY A 222 -9.13 9.10 -8.01
C GLY A 222 -8.95 10.26 -7.04
N GLU A 223 -7.90 11.11 -7.19
CA GLU A 223 -7.74 12.26 -6.31
C GLU A 223 -8.78 13.36 -6.58
N ILE A 224 -9.57 13.29 -7.65
CA ILE A 224 -10.70 14.21 -7.85
C ILE A 224 -11.74 14.12 -6.72
N ARG A 225 -11.83 12.97 -6.04
CA ARG A 225 -12.70 12.76 -4.87
C ARG A 225 -12.21 13.56 -3.64
N PRO A 226 -11.02 13.30 -3.06
CA PRO A 226 -10.53 14.05 -1.91
C PRO A 226 -10.37 15.54 -2.19
N PHE A 227 -10.22 15.94 -3.45
CA PHE A 227 -10.14 17.35 -3.86
C PHE A 227 -11.51 18.05 -4.00
N GLY A 228 -12.62 17.30 -3.90
CA GLY A 228 -13.96 17.86 -3.98
C GLY A 228 -14.37 18.38 -5.36
N ILE A 229 -13.70 17.95 -6.44
CA ILE A 229 -13.90 18.47 -7.81
C ILE A 229 -14.66 17.53 -8.76
N ILE A 230 -15.24 16.44 -8.25
CA ILE A 230 -16.00 15.47 -9.07
C ILE A 230 -17.05 16.17 -9.95
N LYS A 231 -17.84 17.09 -9.37
CA LYS A 231 -18.93 17.79 -10.09
C LYS A 231 -18.40 18.70 -11.20
N ASP A 232 -17.30 19.40 -10.95
CA ASP A 232 -16.71 20.31 -11.93
C ASP A 232 -16.07 19.52 -13.09
N VAL A 233 -15.39 18.40 -12.80
CA VAL A 233 -14.84 17.49 -13.82
C VAL A 233 -15.96 16.86 -14.65
N GLN A 234 -17.02 16.35 -13.99
CA GLN A 234 -18.22 15.84 -14.68
C GLN A 234 -18.80 16.88 -15.65
N ARG A 235 -18.90 18.14 -15.20
CA ARG A 235 -19.39 19.23 -16.05
C ARG A 235 -18.49 19.48 -17.25
N LEU A 236 -17.17 19.42 -17.08
CA LEU A 236 -16.22 19.57 -18.19
C LEU A 236 -16.33 18.42 -19.21
N VAL A 237 -16.52 17.19 -18.74
CA VAL A 237 -16.75 16.03 -19.62
C VAL A 237 -18.01 16.22 -20.47
N GLU A 238 -19.10 16.70 -19.86
CA GLU A 238 -20.36 17.01 -20.56
C GLU A 238 -20.22 18.18 -21.54
N LEU A 239 -19.53 19.25 -21.15
CA LEU A 239 -19.38 20.45 -21.97
C LEU A 239 -18.51 20.20 -23.21
N THR A 240 -17.43 19.43 -23.05
CA THR A 240 -16.45 19.20 -24.11
C THR A 240 -16.85 18.08 -25.06
N HIS A 241 -17.58 17.07 -24.57
CA HIS A 241 -17.83 15.82 -25.29
C HIS A 241 -16.51 15.16 -25.77
N TRP A 242 -15.38 15.41 -25.10
CA TRP A 242 -14.11 14.80 -25.46
C TRP A 242 -14.02 13.35 -24.99
N PRO A 243 -13.31 12.47 -25.73
CA PRO A 243 -12.97 11.14 -25.25
C PRO A 243 -12.35 11.21 -23.86
N THR A 244 -12.95 10.48 -22.93
CA THR A 244 -12.62 10.51 -21.52
C THR A 244 -12.33 9.11 -21.01
N TRP A 245 -11.19 8.98 -20.34
CA TRP A 245 -10.82 7.77 -19.59
C TRP A 245 -10.66 8.08 -18.12
N THR A 246 -10.74 7.04 -17.31
CA THR A 246 -10.37 7.06 -15.90
C THR A 246 -9.13 6.21 -15.65
N THR A 247 -8.48 6.37 -14.51
CA THR A 247 -7.59 5.32 -13.96
C THR A 247 -8.42 4.28 -13.22
N GLY A 248 -7.76 3.25 -12.67
CA GLY A 248 -8.44 2.31 -11.76
C GLY A 248 -9.04 3.03 -10.55
N PHE A 249 -8.31 3.99 -9.97
CA PHE A 249 -8.75 4.75 -8.79
C PHE A 249 -9.88 5.74 -9.08
N GLY A 250 -9.95 6.26 -10.32
CA GLY A 250 -10.99 7.19 -10.77
C GLY A 250 -12.30 6.51 -11.18
N LYS A 251 -12.33 5.18 -11.27
CA LYS A 251 -13.50 4.42 -11.76
C LYS A 251 -14.74 4.67 -10.90
N GLY A 252 -15.89 4.89 -11.54
CA GLY A 252 -17.16 5.18 -10.85
C GLY A 252 -17.23 6.52 -10.13
N LEU A 253 -16.29 7.45 -10.35
CA LEU A 253 -16.40 8.83 -9.87
C LEU A 253 -17.16 9.74 -10.85
N LEU A 254 -17.15 9.40 -12.14
CA LEU A 254 -17.86 10.11 -13.21
C LEU A 254 -18.97 9.23 -13.79
N ASP A 255 -19.95 9.83 -14.47
CA ASP A 255 -21.04 9.10 -15.12
C ASP A 255 -20.53 8.31 -16.34
N GLU A 256 -20.20 7.03 -16.13
CA GLU A 256 -19.71 6.13 -17.18
C GLU A 256 -20.76 5.79 -18.27
N THR A 257 -22.01 6.22 -18.11
CA THR A 257 -23.05 6.03 -19.14
C THR A 257 -22.96 7.06 -20.28
N LEU A 258 -22.16 8.11 -20.10
CA LEU A 258 -21.94 9.12 -21.14
C LEU A 258 -21.27 8.52 -22.38
N PRO A 259 -21.66 8.94 -23.60
CA PRO A 259 -21.15 8.36 -24.83
C PRO A 259 -19.65 8.58 -25.05
N ASN A 260 -19.07 9.59 -24.40
CA ASN A 260 -17.66 9.93 -24.48
C ASN A 260 -16.80 9.34 -23.33
N MET A 261 -17.36 8.43 -22.54
CA MET A 261 -16.62 7.68 -21.51
C MET A 261 -16.18 6.32 -22.06
N HIS A 262 -14.89 6.02 -21.95
CA HIS A 262 -14.26 4.84 -22.56
C HIS A 262 -13.67 3.85 -21.54
N GLY A 263 -14.00 4.03 -20.26
CA GLY A 263 -13.59 3.15 -19.17
C GLY A 263 -12.22 3.49 -18.60
N VAL A 264 -11.48 2.47 -18.16
CA VAL A 264 -10.16 2.63 -17.54
C VAL A 264 -9.06 2.66 -18.62
N ASN A 265 -8.17 3.65 -18.57
CA ASN A 265 -6.94 3.67 -19.37
C ASN A 265 -5.99 2.58 -18.84
N ARG A 266 -5.77 1.54 -19.65
CA ARG A 266 -4.94 0.38 -19.30
C ARG A 266 -3.48 0.49 -19.77
N GLY A 267 -3.06 1.66 -20.25
CA GLY A 267 -1.71 1.87 -20.79
C GLY A 267 -1.40 0.84 -21.88
N LYS A 268 -0.23 0.20 -21.78
CA LYS A 268 0.21 -0.82 -22.76
C LYS A 268 -0.67 -2.08 -22.82
N TYR A 269 -1.56 -2.29 -21.84
CA TYR A 269 -2.52 -3.40 -21.81
C TYR A 269 -3.90 -3.00 -22.35
N GLY A 270 -4.03 -1.79 -22.91
CA GLY A 270 -5.19 -1.38 -23.69
C GLY A 270 -5.30 -2.14 -25.00
N GLY A 271 -6.48 -2.09 -25.61
CA GLY A 271 -6.66 -2.49 -27.01
C GLY A 271 -5.92 -1.53 -27.96
N PRO A 272 -5.63 -1.98 -29.19
CA PRO A 272 -4.79 -1.23 -30.12
C PRO A 272 -5.43 0.10 -30.57
N ILE A 273 -6.77 0.17 -30.65
CA ILE A 273 -7.49 1.36 -31.11
C ILE A 273 -7.37 2.49 -30.08
N GLU A 274 -7.73 2.22 -28.83
CA GLU A 274 -7.66 3.23 -27.77
C GLU A 274 -6.22 3.62 -27.44
N THR A 275 -5.28 2.68 -27.49
CA THR A 275 -3.87 2.95 -27.18
C THR A 275 -3.25 3.87 -28.23
N ALA A 276 -3.51 3.63 -29.53
CA ALA A 276 -3.05 4.50 -30.60
C ALA A 276 -3.68 5.90 -30.50
N PHE A 277 -4.99 5.98 -30.24
CA PHE A 277 -5.70 7.25 -30.11
C PHE A 277 -5.17 8.11 -28.95
N ILE A 278 -4.93 7.52 -27.78
CA ILE A 278 -4.35 8.23 -26.64
C ILE A 278 -2.90 8.67 -26.94
N ALA A 279 -2.11 7.85 -27.63
CA ALA A 279 -0.72 8.16 -27.97
C ALA A 279 -0.58 9.34 -28.95
N GLU A 280 -1.58 9.57 -29.79
CA GLU A 280 -1.69 10.66 -30.78
C GLU A 280 -2.34 11.93 -30.21
N ALA A 281 -2.83 11.91 -28.97
CA ALA A 281 -3.46 13.07 -28.36
C ALA A 281 -2.47 14.25 -28.24
N ASP A 282 -2.91 15.45 -28.66
CA ASP A 282 -2.12 16.68 -28.58
C ASP A 282 -2.42 17.51 -27.31
N LEU A 283 -3.46 17.11 -26.57
CA LEU A 283 -3.78 17.61 -25.24
C LEU A 283 -4.38 16.51 -24.36
N VAL A 284 -3.80 16.30 -23.18
CA VAL A 284 -4.38 15.49 -22.11
C VAL A 284 -4.69 16.37 -20.90
N LEU A 285 -5.96 16.60 -20.59
CA LEU A 285 -6.37 17.20 -19.32
C LEU A 285 -6.45 16.11 -18.26
N CYS A 286 -5.47 16.07 -17.36
CA CYS A 286 -5.38 15.07 -16.31
C CYS A 286 -5.79 15.68 -14.96
N PHE A 287 -6.91 15.22 -14.40
CA PHE A 287 -7.45 15.71 -13.13
C PHE A 287 -7.15 14.73 -11.99
N GLY A 288 -6.58 15.25 -10.90
CA GLY A 288 -6.34 14.50 -9.67
C GLY A 288 -5.44 13.28 -9.81
N PRO A 289 -4.26 13.38 -10.44
CA PRO A 289 -3.39 12.23 -10.71
C PRO A 289 -2.90 11.56 -9.41
N HIS A 290 -3.07 10.25 -9.33
CA HIS A 290 -2.56 9.34 -8.31
C HIS A 290 -1.66 8.30 -8.97
N PHE A 291 -0.50 8.73 -9.47
CA PHE A 291 0.37 7.88 -10.28
C PHE A 291 1.20 6.91 -9.43
N SER A 292 0.60 5.77 -9.06
CA SER A 292 1.30 4.59 -8.55
C SER A 292 1.57 3.59 -9.69
N SER A 293 2.55 2.70 -9.50
CA SER A 293 2.88 1.67 -10.50
C SER A 293 1.66 0.79 -10.84
N THR A 294 0.78 0.49 -9.89
CA THR A 294 -0.38 -0.39 -10.07
C THR A 294 -1.63 0.35 -10.56
N ASN A 295 -1.78 1.65 -10.26
CA ASN A 295 -2.84 2.49 -10.85
C ASN A 295 -2.56 2.82 -12.31
N THR A 296 -1.27 2.88 -12.69
CA THR A 296 -0.81 3.31 -14.02
C THR A 296 -0.25 2.20 -14.90
N PHE A 297 -0.48 0.94 -14.53
CA PHE A 297 -0.03 -0.24 -15.28
C PHE A 297 1.48 -0.21 -15.60
N GLY A 298 2.30 -0.04 -14.56
CA GLY A 298 3.75 0.11 -14.66
C GLY A 298 4.14 1.42 -15.32
N TYR A 299 3.46 2.53 -14.98
CA TYR A 299 3.64 3.87 -15.55
C TYR A 299 3.33 3.99 -17.05
N SER A 300 2.87 2.91 -17.70
CA SER A 300 2.55 2.91 -19.14
C SER A 300 1.31 3.71 -19.51
N SER A 301 0.43 4.00 -18.55
CA SER A 301 -0.74 4.85 -18.76
C SER A 301 -0.52 6.31 -18.36
N VAL A 302 0.69 6.68 -17.91
CA VAL A 302 1.01 8.07 -17.57
C VAL A 302 1.11 8.87 -18.87
N PRO A 303 0.31 9.96 -19.02
CA PRO A 303 0.38 10.81 -20.18
C PRO A 303 1.76 11.44 -20.39
N LYS A 304 2.18 11.65 -21.64
CA LYS A 304 3.44 12.35 -21.95
C LYS A 304 3.37 13.80 -21.46
N THR A 305 4.46 14.29 -20.85
CA THR A 305 4.49 15.60 -20.19
C THR A 305 4.16 16.75 -21.14
N ASP A 306 4.72 16.77 -22.35
CA ASP A 306 4.61 17.82 -23.36
C ASP A 306 3.16 18.11 -23.79
N VAL A 307 2.33 17.07 -23.88
CA VAL A 307 0.91 17.18 -24.25
C VAL A 307 -0.02 17.31 -23.04
N SER A 308 0.49 17.24 -21.82
CA SER A 308 -0.34 17.13 -20.62
C SER A 308 -0.51 18.43 -19.84
N ILE A 309 -1.70 18.59 -19.28
CA ILE A 309 -1.99 19.53 -18.19
C ILE A 309 -2.39 18.69 -16.97
N LEU A 310 -1.51 18.59 -15.98
CA LEU A 310 -1.78 17.87 -14.74
C LEU A 310 -2.32 18.85 -13.70
N ILE A 311 -3.54 18.61 -13.23
CA ILE A 311 -4.23 19.43 -12.23
C ILE A 311 -4.23 18.67 -10.92
N LYS A 312 -3.33 19.05 -10.01
CA LYS A 312 -3.08 18.45 -8.69
C LYS A 312 -3.61 19.37 -7.58
N GLU A 313 -3.63 18.89 -6.33
CA GLU A 313 -4.25 19.54 -5.17
C GLU A 313 -4.03 21.07 -5.08
N ASN A 314 -2.77 21.51 -5.13
CA ASN A 314 -2.37 22.91 -5.02
C ASN A 314 -1.38 23.31 -6.12
N GLU A 315 -1.37 22.57 -7.23
CA GLU A 315 -0.38 22.71 -8.29
C GLU A 315 -1.02 22.40 -9.65
N VAL A 316 -0.74 23.21 -10.66
CA VAL A 316 -1.01 22.89 -12.06
C VAL A 316 0.31 22.76 -12.80
N GLN A 317 0.47 21.69 -13.57
CA GLN A 317 1.64 21.48 -14.42
C GLN A 317 1.20 21.50 -15.89
N ILE A 318 1.84 22.33 -16.72
CA ILE A 318 1.59 22.44 -18.16
C ILE A 318 2.91 22.17 -18.87
N GLY A 319 3.05 21.02 -19.52
CA GLY A 319 4.38 20.60 -20.00
C GLY A 319 5.36 20.51 -18.83
N ASP A 320 6.54 21.10 -19.01
CA ASP A 320 7.57 21.18 -17.97
C ASP A 320 7.35 22.35 -16.99
N SER A 321 6.36 23.22 -17.24
CA SER A 321 6.08 24.38 -16.38
C SER A 321 5.20 23.98 -15.20
N VAL A 322 5.67 24.26 -13.99
CA VAL A 322 4.94 23.98 -12.74
C VAL A 322 4.48 25.28 -12.09
N PHE A 323 3.18 25.37 -11.83
CA PHE A 323 2.54 26.51 -11.17
C PHE A 323 2.04 26.08 -9.79
N ARG A 324 2.71 26.57 -8.75
CA ARG A 324 2.38 26.32 -7.35
C ARG A 324 1.32 27.30 -6.85
N ASP A 325 0.73 26.98 -5.70
CA ASP A 325 -0.28 27.80 -5.01
C ASP A 325 -1.53 28.05 -5.87
N VAL A 326 -1.91 27.03 -6.65
CA VAL A 326 -3.12 27.01 -7.47
C VAL A 326 -4.05 25.92 -6.94
N PRO A 327 -5.00 26.25 -6.04
CA PRO A 327 -5.94 25.28 -5.53
C PRO A 327 -6.76 24.65 -6.65
N VAL A 328 -6.78 23.32 -6.69
CA VAL A 328 -7.50 22.52 -7.68
C VAL A 328 -8.98 22.90 -7.79
N SER A 329 -9.64 23.10 -6.64
CA SER A 329 -11.05 23.48 -6.58
C SER A 329 -11.32 24.80 -7.30
N SER A 330 -10.41 25.78 -7.19
CA SER A 330 -10.55 27.06 -7.87
C SER A 330 -10.41 26.94 -9.37
N ILE A 331 -9.34 26.28 -9.83
CA ILE A 331 -9.02 26.24 -11.26
C ILE A 331 -10.04 25.38 -12.02
N THR A 332 -10.46 24.24 -11.45
CA THR A 332 -11.43 23.34 -12.09
C THR A 332 -12.84 23.95 -12.08
N SER A 333 -13.27 24.55 -10.97
CA SER A 333 -14.57 25.24 -10.89
C SER A 333 -14.62 26.43 -11.86
N TRP A 334 -13.58 27.27 -11.87
CA TRP A 334 -13.48 28.38 -12.82
C TRP A 334 -13.53 27.89 -14.27
N LEU A 335 -12.77 26.82 -14.61
CA LEU A 335 -12.76 26.27 -15.96
C LEU A 335 -14.14 25.75 -16.36
N SER A 336 -14.83 25.04 -15.47
CA SER A 336 -16.18 24.52 -15.74
C SER A 336 -17.24 25.62 -16.00
N GLN A 337 -17.02 26.83 -15.47
CA GLN A 337 -17.94 27.97 -15.59
C GLN A 337 -17.61 28.91 -16.75
N ASN A 338 -16.32 29.04 -17.10
CA ASN A 338 -15.84 30.07 -18.03
C ASN A 338 -15.34 29.50 -19.37
N LEU A 339 -15.45 28.19 -19.58
CA LEU A 339 -15.09 27.55 -20.85
C LEU A 339 -16.04 27.99 -21.98
N ASP A 340 -15.48 28.62 -23.02
CA ASP A 340 -16.21 28.96 -24.25
C ASP A 340 -16.36 27.72 -25.13
N THR A 341 -17.49 27.05 -24.98
CA THR A 341 -17.83 25.82 -25.71
C THR A 341 -17.89 25.96 -27.22
N SER A 342 -17.97 27.18 -27.77
CA SER A 342 -17.96 27.43 -29.21
C SER A 342 -16.57 27.29 -29.83
N ARG A 343 -15.53 27.44 -29.01
CA ARG A 343 -14.10 27.35 -29.40
C ARG A 343 -13.47 26.00 -29.06
N VAL A 344 -14.15 25.19 -28.26
CA VAL A 344 -13.71 23.84 -27.92
C VAL A 344 -13.80 22.94 -29.14
N ARG A 345 -12.73 22.18 -29.41
CA ARG A 345 -12.71 21.16 -30.48
C ARG A 345 -13.86 20.17 -30.29
N ARG A 346 -14.66 19.97 -31.35
CA ARG A 346 -15.69 18.93 -31.43
C ARG A 346 -15.22 17.83 -32.38
N TYR A 347 -15.39 16.58 -31.97
CA TYR A 347 -15.22 15.45 -32.87
C TYR A 347 -16.51 15.26 -33.70
N SER A 348 -16.40 15.42 -35.01
CA SER A 348 -17.51 15.21 -35.96
C SER A 348 -16.97 14.60 -37.26
N PRO A 349 -17.19 13.30 -37.53
CA PRO A 349 -17.84 12.32 -36.64
C PRO A 349 -17.04 12.08 -35.35
N TYR A 350 -17.72 11.57 -34.32
CA TYR A 350 -17.05 11.12 -33.09
C TYR A 350 -16.15 9.90 -33.40
N PRO A 351 -14.94 9.78 -32.82
CA PRO A 351 -14.04 8.66 -33.09
C PRO A 351 -14.65 7.33 -32.64
N GLU A 352 -14.45 6.28 -33.44
CA GLU A 352 -14.89 4.92 -33.12
C GLU A 352 -13.97 4.30 -32.05
N LEU A 353 -14.28 4.59 -30.79
CA LEU A 353 -13.52 4.13 -29.64
C LEU A 353 -14.29 3.05 -28.86
N PRO A 354 -13.59 2.00 -28.38
CA PRO A 354 -14.22 0.93 -27.64
C PRO A 354 -14.82 1.43 -26.32
N ARG A 355 -15.84 0.72 -25.84
CA ARG A 355 -16.48 0.96 -24.55
C ARG A 355 -16.77 -0.38 -23.87
N PRO A 356 -16.63 -0.48 -22.54
CA PRO A 356 -17.08 -1.65 -21.81
C PRO A 356 -18.57 -1.90 -22.04
N THR A 357 -18.94 -3.12 -22.39
CA THR A 357 -20.33 -3.54 -22.59
C THR A 357 -20.56 -4.86 -21.86
N VAL A 358 -21.77 -5.03 -21.32
CA VAL A 358 -22.15 -6.27 -20.65
C VAL A 358 -22.21 -7.42 -21.66
N LEU A 359 -21.87 -8.62 -21.21
CA LEU A 359 -22.00 -9.85 -22.01
C LEU A 359 -23.33 -10.56 -21.72
N SER A 360 -23.76 -11.40 -22.67
CA SER A 360 -24.93 -12.27 -22.52
C SER A 360 -24.50 -13.71 -22.29
N PHE A 361 -25.15 -14.39 -21.33
CA PHE A 361 -24.99 -15.83 -21.11
C PHE A 361 -25.41 -16.67 -22.32
N SER A 362 -26.24 -16.15 -23.22
CA SER A 362 -26.66 -16.86 -24.46
C SER A 362 -25.51 -17.24 -25.38
N ASN A 363 -24.35 -16.60 -25.24
CA ASN A 363 -23.18 -16.81 -26.07
C ASN A 363 -22.19 -17.82 -25.48
N LEU A 364 -22.53 -18.42 -24.34
CA LEU A 364 -21.66 -19.34 -23.60
C LEU A 364 -22.24 -20.75 -23.58
N GLU A 365 -21.36 -21.74 -23.61
CA GLU A 365 -21.75 -23.12 -23.38
C GLU A 365 -21.90 -23.35 -21.86
N GLY A 366 -23.14 -23.50 -21.40
CA GLY A 366 -23.48 -23.50 -19.98
C GLY A 366 -22.71 -24.50 -19.10
N HIS A 367 -22.33 -25.67 -19.64
CA HIS A 367 -21.62 -26.72 -18.90
C HIS A 367 -20.11 -26.45 -18.75
N LYS A 368 -19.55 -25.45 -19.45
CA LYS A 368 -18.13 -25.13 -19.34
C LYS A 368 -17.80 -24.46 -18.00
N PRO A 369 -16.58 -24.65 -17.48
CA PRO A 369 -16.11 -23.95 -16.30
C PRO A 369 -16.16 -22.43 -16.47
N ILE A 370 -16.37 -21.73 -15.36
CA ILE A 370 -16.29 -20.27 -15.28
C ILE A 370 -14.85 -19.82 -15.53
N THR A 371 -14.68 -18.75 -16.31
CA THR A 371 -13.37 -18.13 -16.57
C THR A 371 -13.40 -16.61 -16.39
N GLN A 372 -12.29 -16.04 -15.93
CA GLN A 372 -12.09 -14.63 -15.61
C GLN A 372 -12.45 -13.70 -16.79
N ASP A 373 -12.07 -14.08 -18.01
CA ASP A 373 -12.22 -13.26 -19.22
C ASP A 373 -13.67 -12.82 -19.51
N SER A 374 -14.65 -13.67 -19.21
CA SER A 374 -16.08 -13.37 -19.44
C SER A 374 -16.81 -13.01 -18.15
N LEU A 375 -16.30 -13.48 -17.00
CA LEU A 375 -16.96 -13.38 -15.70
C LEU A 375 -17.37 -11.95 -15.35
N TRP A 376 -16.46 -11.00 -15.49
CA TRP A 376 -16.67 -9.63 -15.00
C TRP A 376 -17.76 -8.88 -15.77
N LEU A 377 -17.76 -9.02 -17.10
CA LEU A 377 -18.77 -8.38 -17.95
C LEU A 377 -20.15 -9.07 -17.84
N LEU A 378 -20.20 -10.32 -17.41
CA LEU A 378 -21.45 -11.03 -17.09
C LEU A 378 -22.00 -10.58 -15.74
N LEU A 379 -21.15 -10.52 -14.71
CA LEU A 379 -21.53 -10.07 -13.37
C LEU A 379 -22.06 -8.63 -13.38
N ALA A 380 -21.51 -7.77 -14.24
CA ALA A 380 -21.98 -6.38 -14.38
C ALA A 380 -23.46 -6.25 -14.78
N ASN A 381 -24.10 -7.31 -15.31
CA ASN A 381 -25.54 -7.31 -15.61
C ASN A 381 -26.43 -7.13 -14.37
N ILE A 382 -25.93 -7.45 -13.17
CA ILE A 382 -26.75 -7.33 -11.96
C ILE A 382 -26.79 -5.91 -11.39
N PHE A 383 -25.92 -5.02 -11.86
CA PHE A 383 -25.74 -3.70 -11.26
C PHE A 383 -26.93 -2.79 -11.50
N ARG A 384 -27.23 -1.97 -10.49
CA ARG A 384 -28.29 -0.98 -10.50
C ARG A 384 -27.72 0.42 -10.24
N PRO A 385 -28.42 1.47 -10.69
CA PRO A 385 -28.06 2.84 -10.32
C PRO A 385 -27.90 3.01 -8.80
N GLY A 386 -26.81 3.65 -8.40
CA GLY A 386 -26.49 3.92 -7.00
C GLY A 386 -25.83 2.76 -6.24
N ASP A 387 -25.67 1.57 -6.83
CA ASP A 387 -24.91 0.49 -6.20
C ASP A 387 -23.47 0.95 -5.85
N ILE A 388 -22.91 0.38 -4.78
CA ILE A 388 -21.48 0.48 -4.46
C ILE A 388 -20.84 -0.85 -4.81
N VAL A 389 -19.80 -0.82 -5.63
CA VAL A 389 -19.06 -2.00 -6.09
C VAL A 389 -17.64 -1.95 -5.56
N LEU A 390 -17.19 -3.00 -4.88
CA LEU A 390 -15.84 -3.11 -4.35
C LEU A 390 -15.13 -4.30 -4.99
N GLY A 391 -13.88 -4.10 -5.42
CA GLY A 391 -13.01 -5.17 -5.92
C GLY A 391 -11.73 -5.22 -5.10
N GLU A 392 -11.49 -6.35 -4.44
CA GLU A 392 -10.28 -6.56 -3.64
C GLU A 392 -9.00 -6.63 -4.47
N THR A 393 -7.84 -6.35 -3.86
CA THR A 393 -6.52 -6.69 -4.45
C THR A 393 -6.52 -8.12 -4.98
N GLY A 394 -5.99 -8.31 -6.20
CA GLY A 394 -5.96 -9.58 -6.91
C GLY A 394 -6.83 -9.57 -8.16
N THR A 395 -7.28 -10.75 -8.59
CA THR A 395 -8.10 -10.90 -9.80
C THR A 395 -9.41 -10.11 -9.72
N ALA A 396 -10.01 -10.01 -8.53
CA ALA A 396 -11.24 -9.26 -8.28
C ALA A 396 -11.12 -7.77 -8.64
N GLY A 397 -10.10 -7.08 -8.14
CA GLY A 397 -9.87 -5.67 -8.42
C GLY A 397 -9.54 -5.41 -9.89
N HIS A 398 -8.76 -6.30 -10.53
CA HIS A 398 -8.52 -6.25 -11.97
C HIS A 398 -9.80 -6.42 -12.78
N GLY A 399 -10.67 -7.34 -12.35
CA GLY A 399 -11.97 -7.59 -12.94
C GLY A 399 -12.94 -6.40 -12.84
N VAL A 400 -13.12 -5.87 -11.63
CA VAL A 400 -13.99 -4.73 -11.35
C VAL A 400 -13.61 -3.50 -12.19
N ARG A 401 -12.32 -3.28 -12.46
CA ARG A 401 -11.85 -2.20 -13.35
C ARG A 401 -12.45 -2.26 -14.77
N THR A 402 -12.88 -3.43 -15.23
CA THR A 402 -13.44 -3.63 -16.58
C THR A 402 -14.97 -3.53 -16.67
N MET A 403 -15.66 -3.56 -15.53
CA MET A 403 -17.12 -3.64 -15.50
C MET A 403 -17.76 -2.30 -15.94
N PRO A 404 -18.74 -2.31 -16.86
CA PRO A 404 -19.57 -1.13 -17.11
C PRO A 404 -20.43 -0.81 -15.88
N LEU A 405 -20.53 0.48 -15.54
CA LEU A 405 -21.28 0.93 -14.36
C LEU A 405 -22.53 1.74 -14.75
N PRO A 406 -23.69 1.44 -14.15
CA PRO A 406 -24.86 2.31 -14.24
C PRO A 406 -24.61 3.69 -13.63
N LYS A 407 -25.53 4.61 -13.89
CA LYS A 407 -25.48 5.97 -13.35
C LYS A 407 -25.47 5.96 -11.82
N PHE A 408 -24.72 6.87 -11.21
CA PHE A 408 -24.56 7.02 -9.76
C PHE A 408 -23.92 5.82 -9.03
N THR A 409 -23.53 4.75 -9.75
CA THR A 409 -22.78 3.64 -9.16
C THR A 409 -21.38 4.09 -8.79
N ARG A 410 -20.91 3.69 -7.61
CA ARG A 410 -19.55 3.96 -7.14
C ARG A 410 -18.74 2.69 -7.21
N ALA A 411 -17.46 2.79 -7.62
CA ALA A 411 -16.53 1.68 -7.58
C ALA A 411 -15.34 2.00 -6.66
N PHE A 412 -14.90 0.98 -5.91
CA PHE A 412 -13.70 1.04 -5.09
C PHE A 412 -12.77 -0.12 -5.45
N VAL A 413 -11.55 0.22 -5.82
CA VAL A 413 -10.45 -0.73 -6.02
C VAL A 413 -9.22 -0.16 -5.32
N PRO A 414 -8.44 -0.97 -4.59
CA PRO A 414 -7.22 -0.48 -3.99
C PRO A 414 -6.18 -0.31 -5.11
N VAL A 415 -5.40 0.75 -5.03
CA VAL A 415 -4.45 1.13 -6.10
C VAL A 415 -3.07 1.48 -5.59
N THR A 416 -2.88 1.61 -4.28
CA THR A 416 -1.56 1.95 -3.73
C THR A 416 -1.24 1.14 -2.48
N TRP A 417 -2.16 1.09 -1.51
CA TRP A 417 -1.90 0.36 -0.27
C TRP A 417 -1.97 -1.16 -0.45
N LEU A 418 -2.94 -1.63 -1.23
CA LEU A 418 -3.07 -3.02 -1.68
C LEU A 418 -3.05 -4.09 -0.58
N SER A 419 -3.37 -3.75 0.66
CA SER A 419 -3.43 -4.69 1.77
C SER A 419 -4.62 -5.66 1.62
N ILE A 420 -4.33 -6.95 1.42
CA ILE A 420 -5.37 -7.98 1.18
C ILE A 420 -6.25 -8.18 2.43
N GLY A 421 -7.56 -8.27 2.23
CA GLY A 421 -8.56 -8.33 3.30
C GLY A 421 -9.18 -6.98 3.63
N TYR A 422 -8.67 -5.89 3.08
CA TYR A 422 -9.21 -4.54 3.24
C TYR A 422 -10.68 -4.43 2.81
N MET A 423 -11.06 -5.03 1.67
CA MET A 423 -12.33 -4.68 1.03
C MET A 423 -13.57 -5.22 1.74
N LEU A 424 -13.47 -6.27 2.56
CA LEU A 424 -14.62 -6.79 3.31
C LEU A 424 -15.07 -5.83 4.42
N PRO A 425 -14.19 -5.37 5.34
CA PRO A 425 -14.57 -4.32 6.27
C PRO A 425 -14.89 -2.98 5.60
N ALA A 426 -14.18 -2.61 4.53
CA ALA A 426 -14.52 -1.40 3.77
C ALA A 426 -15.93 -1.47 3.19
N ALA A 427 -16.37 -2.64 2.69
CA ALA A 427 -17.74 -2.87 2.24
C ALA A 427 -18.75 -2.72 3.39
N GLN A 428 -18.44 -3.22 4.59
CA GLN A 428 -19.25 -3.01 5.78
C GLN A 428 -19.44 -1.51 6.07
N GLY A 429 -18.34 -0.75 6.12
CA GLY A 429 -18.39 0.70 6.37
C GLY A 429 -19.12 1.48 5.28
N ALA A 430 -18.87 1.15 4.02
CA ALA A 430 -19.53 1.78 2.86
C ALA A 430 -21.04 1.49 2.81
N ALA A 431 -21.45 0.26 3.09
CA ALA A 431 -22.86 -0.14 3.15
C ALA A 431 -23.60 0.60 4.27
N LEU A 432 -22.95 0.75 5.42
CA LEU A 432 -23.49 1.51 6.54
C LEU A 432 -23.68 2.99 6.18
N ALA A 433 -22.66 3.61 5.59
CA ALA A 433 -22.71 4.98 5.12
C ALA A 433 -23.80 5.20 4.04
N GLN A 434 -23.94 4.24 3.11
CA GLN A 434 -24.97 4.22 2.08
C GLN A 434 -26.37 4.20 2.71
N ARG A 435 -26.62 3.26 3.63
CA ARG A 435 -27.91 3.17 4.34
C ARG A 435 -28.27 4.50 5.00
N GLU A 436 -27.33 5.10 5.73
CA GLU A 436 -27.59 6.37 6.41
C GLU A 436 -27.85 7.55 5.45
N LEU A 437 -27.25 7.53 4.25
CA LEU A 437 -27.56 8.52 3.22
C LEU A 437 -28.93 8.28 2.60
N ILE A 438 -29.33 7.02 2.41
CA ILE A 438 -30.68 6.65 1.94
C ILE A 438 -31.73 7.09 2.97
N GLU A 439 -31.54 6.74 4.25
CA GLU A 439 -32.41 7.15 5.36
C GLU A 439 -32.54 8.69 5.46
N ALA A 440 -31.45 9.41 5.18
CA ALA A 440 -31.44 10.87 5.13
C ALA A 440 -31.93 11.47 3.80
N SER A 441 -32.42 10.66 2.86
CA SER A 441 -32.83 11.09 1.50
C SER A 441 -31.74 11.85 0.73
N ALA A 442 -30.47 11.55 1.02
CA ALA A 442 -29.27 12.20 0.49
C ALA A 442 -28.48 11.32 -0.49
N TYR A 443 -29.10 10.25 -1.01
CA TYR A 443 -28.44 9.26 -1.89
C TYR A 443 -29.00 9.25 -3.33
N ASN A 444 -29.08 10.44 -3.94
CA ASN A 444 -29.51 10.64 -5.34
C ASN A 444 -30.89 10.04 -5.68
N GLY A 445 -31.80 9.95 -4.70
CA GLY A 445 -33.15 9.38 -4.87
C GLY A 445 -33.18 7.85 -5.03
N ASN A 446 -32.07 7.15 -4.83
CA ASN A 446 -32.01 5.69 -4.94
C ASN A 446 -32.28 5.04 -3.58
N ASN A 447 -33.35 4.25 -3.48
CA ASN A 447 -33.73 3.54 -2.26
C ASN A 447 -33.50 2.02 -2.33
N ALA A 448 -33.11 1.51 -3.50
CA ALA A 448 -32.89 0.09 -3.76
C ALA A 448 -31.41 -0.25 -4.05
N SER A 449 -30.50 0.65 -3.69
CA SER A 449 -29.06 0.47 -3.89
C SER A 449 -28.49 -0.55 -2.91
N ARG A 450 -27.46 -1.27 -3.36
CA ARG A 450 -26.79 -2.33 -2.61
C ARG A 450 -25.30 -2.04 -2.54
N THR A 451 -24.62 -2.77 -1.66
CA THR A 451 -23.16 -2.86 -1.66
C THR A 451 -22.75 -4.25 -2.13
N ILE A 452 -21.90 -4.32 -3.15
CA ILE A 452 -21.49 -5.55 -3.82
C ILE A 452 -19.97 -5.66 -3.74
N LEU A 453 -19.48 -6.74 -3.13
CA LEU A 453 -18.06 -7.01 -2.93
C LEU A 453 -17.63 -8.20 -3.78
N PHE A 454 -16.58 -8.01 -4.57
CA PHE A 454 -15.81 -9.09 -5.20
C PHE A 454 -14.49 -9.25 -4.45
N ILE A 455 -14.25 -10.43 -3.89
CA ILE A 455 -13.10 -10.70 -3.03
C ILE A 455 -12.51 -12.07 -3.34
N GLY A 456 -11.18 -12.15 -3.42
CA GLY A 456 -10.47 -13.44 -3.54
C GLY A 456 -10.59 -14.26 -2.26
N ASP A 457 -10.60 -15.57 -2.39
CA ASP A 457 -10.63 -16.52 -1.28
C ASP A 457 -9.53 -16.29 -0.24
N GLY A 458 -8.29 -16.00 -0.65
CA GLY A 458 -7.18 -15.68 0.25
C GLY A 458 -7.39 -14.37 1.02
N SER A 459 -7.76 -13.29 0.34
CA SER A 459 -8.06 -12.01 0.97
C SER A 459 -9.23 -12.11 1.94
N PHE A 460 -10.25 -12.91 1.61
CA PHE A 460 -11.39 -13.15 2.48
C PHE A 460 -10.97 -13.75 3.83
N GLN A 461 -9.96 -14.63 3.87
CA GLN A 461 -9.49 -15.25 5.13
C GLN A 461 -8.91 -14.27 6.13
N MET A 462 -8.40 -13.13 5.67
CA MET A 462 -7.74 -12.14 6.52
C MET A 462 -8.71 -11.42 7.46
N THR A 463 -9.94 -11.18 7.00
CA THR A 463 -10.90 -10.29 7.68
C THR A 463 -12.33 -10.82 7.72
N VAL A 464 -12.53 -12.12 7.41
CA VAL A 464 -13.84 -12.80 7.32
C VAL A 464 -14.79 -12.51 8.49
N GLN A 465 -14.24 -12.34 9.70
CA GLN A 465 -14.98 -12.07 10.91
C GLN A 465 -15.84 -10.80 10.84
N GLU A 466 -15.55 -9.88 9.91
CA GLU A 466 -16.37 -8.69 9.68
C GLU A 466 -17.76 -9.00 9.08
N LEU A 467 -17.97 -10.22 8.57
CA LEU A 467 -19.32 -10.72 8.30
C LEU A 467 -20.23 -10.59 9.53
N SER A 468 -19.69 -10.78 10.75
CA SER A 468 -20.48 -10.66 11.98
C SER A 468 -21.05 -9.25 12.17
N THR A 469 -20.30 -8.20 11.84
CA THR A 469 -20.77 -6.80 11.91
C THR A 469 -21.81 -6.52 10.83
N ILE A 470 -21.60 -7.02 9.61
CA ILE A 470 -22.58 -6.93 8.51
C ILE A 470 -23.91 -7.56 8.93
N ILE A 471 -23.86 -8.77 9.51
CA ILE A 471 -25.03 -9.51 10.01
C ILE A 471 -25.69 -8.76 11.17
N ARG A 472 -24.92 -8.37 12.19
CA ARG A 472 -25.41 -7.68 13.38
C ARG A 472 -26.16 -6.40 13.05
N HIS A 473 -25.68 -5.66 12.06
CA HIS A 473 -26.31 -4.40 11.62
C HIS A 473 -27.28 -4.58 10.45
N ASN A 474 -27.54 -5.82 10.01
CA ASN A 474 -28.40 -6.16 8.87
C ASN A 474 -28.09 -5.29 7.62
N LEU A 475 -26.81 -5.23 7.25
CA LEU A 475 -26.38 -4.43 6.10
C LEU A 475 -26.64 -5.16 4.79
N ASN A 476 -27.09 -4.42 3.77
CA ASN A 476 -27.48 -4.93 2.47
C ASN A 476 -26.24 -5.20 1.58
N VAL A 477 -25.56 -6.32 1.82
CA VAL A 477 -24.26 -6.65 1.19
C VAL A 477 -24.33 -7.96 0.42
N ILE A 478 -23.89 -7.94 -0.84
CA ILE A 478 -23.67 -9.14 -1.66
C ILE A 478 -22.16 -9.40 -1.75
N VAL A 479 -21.71 -10.57 -1.35
CA VAL A 479 -20.29 -10.98 -1.42
C VAL A 479 -20.11 -12.08 -2.45
N PHE A 480 -19.30 -11.82 -3.46
CA PHE A 480 -18.82 -12.81 -4.40
C PHE A 480 -17.39 -13.20 -4.03
N VAL A 481 -17.22 -14.42 -3.53
CA VAL A 481 -15.90 -15.00 -3.22
C VAL A 481 -15.37 -15.68 -4.47
N VAL A 482 -14.29 -15.15 -5.04
CA VAL A 482 -13.55 -15.75 -6.14
C VAL A 482 -12.66 -16.84 -5.54
N ASN A 483 -13.12 -18.10 -5.64
CA ASN A 483 -12.39 -19.27 -5.18
C ASN A 483 -11.59 -19.85 -6.35
N ASN A 484 -10.38 -19.32 -6.51
CA ASN A 484 -9.34 -19.83 -7.41
C ASN A 484 -8.19 -20.46 -6.61
N ASP A 485 -8.51 -20.97 -5.42
CA ASP A 485 -7.67 -21.89 -4.66
C ASP A 485 -6.31 -21.30 -4.27
N GLY A 486 -6.31 -20.07 -3.74
CA GLY A 486 -5.14 -19.37 -3.23
C GLY A 486 -4.77 -18.09 -3.95
N TYR A 487 -3.53 -17.64 -3.79
CA TYR A 487 -3.09 -16.33 -4.24
C TYR A 487 -2.74 -16.30 -5.73
N THR A 488 -3.74 -16.32 -6.62
CA THR A 488 -3.50 -16.29 -8.08
C THR A 488 -2.70 -15.06 -8.54
N ILE A 489 -2.88 -13.88 -7.93
CA ILE A 489 -2.06 -12.71 -8.28
C ILE A 489 -0.57 -12.96 -8.02
N GLU A 490 -0.23 -13.58 -6.90
CA GLU A 490 1.15 -13.94 -6.58
C GLU A 490 1.64 -15.06 -7.49
N ARG A 491 0.79 -16.04 -7.84
CA ARG A 491 1.12 -17.02 -8.88
C ARG A 491 1.40 -16.37 -10.23
N CYS A 492 0.68 -15.31 -10.60
CA CYS A 492 0.95 -14.55 -11.81
C CYS A 492 2.30 -13.82 -11.75
N ILE A 493 2.71 -13.34 -10.59
CA ILE A 493 3.98 -12.60 -10.40
C ILE A 493 5.17 -13.56 -10.28
N HIS A 494 5.11 -14.52 -9.37
CA HIS A 494 6.20 -15.45 -9.11
C HIS A 494 5.78 -16.78 -8.46
N GLY A 495 6.36 -17.87 -8.96
CA GLY A 495 6.22 -19.21 -8.40
C GLY A 495 4.81 -19.75 -8.53
N TYR A 496 4.30 -19.80 -9.77
CA TYR A 496 2.93 -20.26 -10.04
C TYR A 496 2.61 -21.68 -9.54
N THR A 497 3.63 -22.50 -9.26
CA THR A 497 3.53 -23.84 -8.67
C THR A 497 3.99 -23.93 -7.20
N GLN A 498 4.40 -22.82 -6.58
CA GLN A 498 4.99 -22.82 -5.25
C GLN A 498 3.94 -22.84 -4.14
N SER A 499 4.22 -23.58 -3.07
CA SER A 499 3.28 -23.84 -1.97
C SER A 499 2.94 -22.63 -1.11
N TYR A 500 3.77 -21.58 -1.09
CA TYR A 500 3.44 -20.34 -0.36
C TYR A 500 2.26 -19.58 -0.98
N ASN A 501 1.87 -19.92 -2.21
CA ASN A 501 0.68 -19.38 -2.87
C ASN A 501 -0.58 -20.19 -2.59
N ASP A 502 -0.44 -21.37 -1.97
CA ASP A 502 -1.57 -22.21 -1.57
C ASP A 502 -2.10 -21.78 -0.19
N ILE A 503 -3.42 -21.91 0.01
CA ILE A 503 -4.09 -21.58 1.27
C ILE A 503 -4.97 -22.75 1.74
N ALA A 504 -5.38 -22.73 3.00
CA ALA A 504 -6.36 -23.69 3.50
C ALA A 504 -7.71 -23.47 2.81
N ARG A 505 -8.26 -24.49 2.14
CA ARG A 505 -9.59 -24.39 1.50
C ARG A 505 -10.69 -24.37 2.56
N TRP A 506 -11.46 -23.30 2.64
CA TRP A 506 -12.61 -23.20 3.53
C TRP A 506 -13.92 -23.59 2.84
N ARG A 507 -14.96 -23.80 3.65
CA ARG A 507 -16.34 -23.94 3.18
C ARG A 507 -17.01 -22.56 3.24
N TYR A 508 -16.70 -21.70 2.29
CA TYR A 508 -17.06 -20.27 2.34
C TYR A 508 -18.57 -20.01 2.48
N CYS A 509 -19.42 -20.84 1.87
CA CYS A 509 -20.88 -20.76 2.03
C CYS A 509 -21.38 -21.08 3.45
N GLU A 510 -20.59 -21.73 4.32
CA GLU A 510 -20.96 -21.94 5.72
C GLU A 510 -20.65 -20.73 6.60
N ALA A 511 -19.82 -19.78 6.12
CA ALA A 511 -19.39 -18.63 6.91
C ALA A 511 -20.55 -17.76 7.42
N PRO A 512 -21.57 -17.38 6.61
CA PRO A 512 -22.70 -16.59 7.12
C PRO A 512 -23.40 -17.24 8.32
N SER A 513 -23.68 -18.55 8.25
CA SER A 513 -24.31 -19.29 9.35
C SER A 513 -23.40 -19.38 10.57
N PHE A 514 -22.10 -19.66 10.36
CA PHE A 514 -21.11 -19.70 11.43
C PHE A 514 -21.03 -18.37 12.21
N PHE A 515 -21.08 -17.24 11.51
CA PHE A 515 -21.07 -15.89 12.12
C PHE A 515 -22.45 -15.41 12.59
N GLY A 516 -23.45 -16.30 12.65
CA GLY A 516 -24.73 -16.04 13.31
C GLY A 516 -25.85 -15.50 12.42
N ALA A 517 -25.73 -15.57 11.08
CA ALA A 517 -26.86 -15.29 10.22
C ALA A 517 -27.96 -16.35 10.42
N SER A 518 -29.16 -15.91 10.82
CA SER A 518 -30.34 -16.80 10.92
C SER A 518 -30.83 -17.28 9.56
N SER A 519 -30.61 -16.46 8.53
CA SER A 519 -30.92 -16.72 7.13
C SER A 519 -30.01 -15.85 6.27
N ALA A 520 -29.36 -16.44 5.27
CA ALA A 520 -28.59 -15.73 4.26
C ALA A 520 -28.63 -16.56 2.98
N PHE A 521 -28.85 -15.93 1.83
CA PHE A 521 -28.69 -16.62 0.55
C PHE A 521 -27.22 -17.01 0.39
N THR A 522 -26.97 -18.30 0.16
CA THR A 522 -25.64 -18.79 -0.17
C THR A 522 -25.70 -19.70 -1.38
N ALA A 523 -24.80 -19.48 -2.35
CA ALA A 523 -24.68 -20.35 -3.52
C ALA A 523 -23.21 -20.63 -3.83
N LYS A 524 -22.94 -21.84 -4.34
CA LYS A 524 -21.64 -22.22 -4.88
C LYS A 524 -21.81 -22.58 -6.36
N VAL A 525 -20.98 -21.99 -7.22
CA VAL A 525 -21.06 -22.16 -8.67
C VAL A 525 -19.69 -22.47 -9.24
N ALA A 526 -19.62 -23.31 -10.27
CA ALA A 526 -18.41 -23.67 -10.99
C ALA A 526 -18.57 -23.60 -12.53
N THR A 527 -19.81 -23.56 -13.02
CA THR A 527 -20.15 -23.52 -14.45
C THR A 527 -20.98 -22.29 -14.82
N TRP A 528 -20.98 -21.93 -16.10
CA TRP A 528 -21.76 -20.79 -16.60
C TRP A 528 -23.27 -20.95 -16.40
N ALA A 529 -23.80 -22.18 -16.50
CA ALA A 529 -25.22 -22.47 -16.28
C ALA A 529 -25.62 -22.25 -14.81
N GLU A 530 -24.77 -22.66 -13.87
CA GLU A 530 -24.99 -22.43 -12.44
C GLU A 530 -24.94 -20.94 -12.12
N LEU A 531 -23.96 -20.21 -12.67
CA LEU A 531 -23.85 -18.77 -12.47
C LEU A 531 -25.06 -18.03 -13.06
N ASP A 532 -25.49 -18.33 -14.29
CA ASP A 532 -26.68 -17.71 -14.89
C ASP A 532 -27.93 -17.96 -14.02
N SER A 533 -28.10 -19.18 -13.52
CA SER A 533 -29.21 -19.52 -12.62
C SER A 533 -29.17 -18.71 -11.32
N VAL A 534 -27.99 -18.54 -10.72
CA VAL A 534 -27.81 -17.79 -9.47
C VAL A 534 -28.01 -16.29 -9.69
N LEU A 535 -27.52 -15.73 -10.79
CA LEU A 535 -27.69 -14.31 -11.11
C LEU A 535 -29.13 -13.93 -11.51
N ARG A 536 -30.01 -14.91 -11.74
CA ARG A 536 -31.46 -14.71 -11.94
C ARG A 536 -32.29 -14.95 -10.67
N ASN A 537 -31.66 -15.35 -9.58
CA ASN A 537 -32.36 -15.66 -8.35
C ASN A 537 -32.77 -14.36 -7.63
N GLU A 538 -34.07 -14.20 -7.35
CA GLU A 538 -34.62 -13.02 -6.67
C GLU A 538 -34.08 -12.84 -5.26
N GLU A 539 -33.78 -13.92 -4.52
CA GLU A 539 -33.20 -13.83 -3.18
C GLU A 539 -31.78 -13.23 -3.20
N LEU A 540 -31.00 -13.51 -4.25
CA LEU A 540 -29.71 -12.85 -4.44
C LEU A 540 -29.90 -11.37 -4.80
N LEU A 541 -30.73 -11.09 -5.81
CA LEU A 541 -30.82 -9.75 -6.40
C LEU A 541 -31.60 -8.74 -5.55
N ASP A 542 -32.70 -9.19 -4.97
CA ASP A 542 -33.73 -8.39 -4.29
C ASP A 542 -33.91 -8.75 -2.82
N GLY A 543 -33.24 -9.80 -2.33
CA GLY A 543 -33.19 -10.10 -0.90
C GLY A 543 -32.49 -9.02 -0.08
N ASP A 544 -32.68 -9.07 1.23
CA ASP A 544 -32.07 -8.15 2.19
C ASP A 544 -30.89 -8.79 2.94
N GLY A 545 -30.09 -7.96 3.59
CA GLY A 545 -28.98 -8.41 4.43
C GLY A 545 -27.80 -9.00 3.65
N LEU A 546 -27.06 -9.90 4.30
CA LEU A 546 -25.89 -10.58 3.75
C LEU A 546 -26.29 -11.70 2.80
N ARG A 547 -25.73 -11.69 1.59
CA ARG A 547 -25.82 -12.78 0.61
C ARG A 547 -24.43 -13.11 0.11
N LEU A 548 -24.13 -14.39 -0.09
CA LEU A 548 -22.80 -14.85 -0.46
C LEU A 548 -22.81 -15.84 -1.62
N VAL A 549 -21.98 -15.61 -2.63
CA VAL A 549 -21.79 -16.54 -3.75
C VAL A 549 -20.32 -16.93 -3.84
N GLU A 550 -20.02 -18.22 -3.71
CA GLU A 550 -18.70 -18.79 -3.96
C GLU A 550 -18.58 -19.16 -5.45
N ILE A 551 -17.66 -18.52 -6.16
CA ILE A 551 -17.39 -18.77 -7.58
C ILE A 551 -16.09 -19.58 -7.69
N VAL A 552 -16.21 -20.85 -8.02
CA VAL A 552 -15.08 -21.75 -8.23
C VAL A 552 -14.55 -21.59 -9.64
N MET A 553 -13.23 -21.42 -9.76
CA MET A 553 -12.54 -21.37 -11.05
C MET A 553 -11.10 -21.90 -10.93
N ASP A 554 -10.42 -21.98 -12.06
CA ASP A 554 -9.04 -22.50 -12.12
C ASP A 554 -8.04 -21.54 -11.45
N ARG A 555 -7.05 -22.10 -10.76
CA ARG A 555 -6.03 -21.33 -10.02
C ARG A 555 -5.05 -20.57 -10.93
N GLU A 556 -4.92 -21.01 -12.18
CA GLU A 556 -4.07 -20.43 -13.22
C GLU A 556 -4.87 -19.58 -14.22
N ASP A 557 -6.12 -19.25 -13.90
CA ASP A 557 -6.94 -18.31 -14.67
C ASP A 557 -6.88 -16.91 -14.07
N ALA A 558 -6.61 -15.91 -14.92
CA ALA A 558 -6.45 -14.51 -14.53
C ALA A 558 -7.04 -13.58 -15.59
N PRO A 559 -7.56 -12.40 -15.21
CA PRO A 559 -8.07 -11.42 -16.17
C PRO A 559 -7.02 -11.03 -17.23
N LYS A 560 -7.45 -10.86 -18.49
CA LYS A 560 -6.59 -10.31 -19.55
C LYS A 560 -5.89 -9.01 -19.12
N GLY A 561 -4.65 -8.86 -19.58
CA GLY A 561 -3.78 -7.74 -19.25
C GLY A 561 -2.60 -8.20 -18.39
N SER A 562 -2.13 -7.32 -17.50
CA SER A 562 -0.87 -7.52 -16.78
C SER A 562 -0.75 -8.86 -16.06
N LEU A 563 -1.80 -9.32 -15.36
CA LEU A 563 -1.73 -10.58 -14.60
C LEU A 563 -1.57 -11.80 -15.51
N LEU A 564 -2.42 -11.92 -16.53
CA LEU A 564 -2.36 -13.04 -17.47
C LEU A 564 -1.06 -13.05 -18.27
N ASP A 565 -0.54 -11.87 -18.64
CA ASP A 565 0.73 -11.76 -19.37
C ASP A 565 1.91 -12.22 -18.50
N MET A 566 1.97 -11.83 -17.22
CA MET A 566 3.01 -12.30 -16.30
C MET A 566 2.93 -13.82 -16.07
N LEU A 567 1.73 -14.37 -15.93
CA LEU A 567 1.54 -15.81 -15.78
C LEU A 567 2.00 -16.60 -17.01
N LYS A 568 1.68 -16.11 -18.23
CA LYS A 568 2.16 -16.70 -19.48
C LYS A 568 3.67 -16.66 -19.59
N ALA A 569 4.29 -15.53 -19.24
CA ALA A 569 5.75 -15.39 -19.24
C ALA A 569 6.39 -16.42 -18.31
N GLN A 570 5.90 -16.57 -17.08
CA GLN A 570 6.41 -17.58 -16.15
C GLN A 570 6.29 -19.01 -16.69
N LYS A 571 5.13 -19.37 -17.27
CA LYS A 571 4.93 -20.70 -17.87
C LYS A 571 5.87 -20.95 -19.05
N ALA A 572 6.11 -19.94 -19.88
CA ALA A 572 7.06 -20.01 -20.98
C ALA A 572 8.49 -20.24 -20.48
N HIS A 573 8.94 -19.48 -19.46
CA HIS A 573 10.26 -19.69 -18.85
C HIS A 573 10.43 -21.08 -18.22
N ALA A 574 9.39 -21.59 -17.56
CA ALA A 574 9.41 -22.95 -17.00
C ALA A 574 9.52 -24.01 -18.11
N THR A 575 8.81 -23.84 -19.22
CA THR A 575 8.86 -24.76 -20.36
C THR A 575 10.24 -24.73 -21.02
N ALA A 576 10.79 -23.54 -21.29
CA ALA A 576 12.13 -23.38 -21.86
C ALA A 576 13.23 -23.96 -20.97
N SER A 577 13.09 -23.85 -19.64
CA SER A 577 14.03 -24.45 -18.67
C SER A 577 13.97 -25.98 -18.67
N ILE A 578 12.78 -26.57 -18.88
CA ILE A 578 12.63 -28.02 -19.03
C ILE A 578 13.22 -28.47 -20.36
N GLU A 579 12.95 -27.74 -21.45
CA GLU A 579 13.49 -28.06 -22.78
C GLU A 579 15.03 -28.00 -22.79
N SER A 580 15.65 -26.98 -22.18
CA SER A 580 17.12 -26.87 -22.06
C SER A 580 17.73 -27.96 -21.17
N ALA A 581 17.03 -28.37 -20.10
CA ALA A 581 17.42 -29.50 -19.26
C ALA A 581 17.29 -30.85 -20.01
N THR A 582 16.32 -30.98 -20.91
CA THR A 582 16.17 -32.20 -21.73
C THR A 582 17.11 -32.26 -22.93
N SER A 583 17.51 -31.11 -23.51
CA SER A 583 18.48 -31.04 -24.60
C SER A 583 19.93 -31.21 -24.16
N SER A 584 20.21 -31.07 -22.86
CA SER A 584 21.53 -31.29 -22.25
C SER A 584 21.76 -32.74 -21.79
N LEU A 585 20.78 -33.64 -21.99
CA LEU A 585 20.97 -35.08 -21.83
C LEU A 585 21.65 -35.66 -23.09
N PRO A 586 22.81 -36.35 -22.96
CA PRO A 586 23.55 -36.84 -24.12
C PRO A 586 22.79 -37.97 -24.82
N SER A 587 22.66 -37.85 -26.14
CA SER A 587 22.15 -38.90 -27.01
C SER A 587 23.18 -40.02 -27.19
N GLY A 588 22.97 -41.14 -26.49
CA GLY A 588 23.54 -42.43 -26.87
C GLY A 588 24.23 -43.21 -25.76
N THR A 589 23.54 -44.21 -25.22
CA THR A 589 24.06 -45.58 -25.21
C THR A 589 22.88 -46.54 -25.20
N SER A 590 22.58 -47.07 -26.39
CA SER A 590 21.87 -48.32 -26.56
C SER A 590 22.59 -49.41 -25.75
N THR A 591 21.94 -49.93 -24.71
CA THR A 591 22.32 -51.24 -24.18
C THR A 591 21.13 -52.17 -24.39
N GLU A 592 21.34 -53.17 -25.24
CA GLU A 592 20.43 -54.29 -25.46
C GLU A 592 20.10 -54.94 -24.12
N LEU A 593 18.83 -54.89 -23.70
CA LEU A 593 18.32 -55.87 -22.75
C LEU A 593 17.85 -57.09 -23.55
N GLN A 594 18.73 -58.09 -23.63
CA GLN A 594 18.33 -59.44 -23.97
C GLN A 594 17.37 -59.99 -22.91
N THR A 595 16.21 -60.38 -23.40
CA THR A 595 15.26 -61.29 -22.76
C THR A 595 15.93 -62.56 -22.25
N THR A 596 15.81 -62.84 -20.96
CA THR A 596 15.73 -64.22 -20.46
C THR A 596 14.50 -64.35 -19.57
N ALA A 597 13.60 -65.24 -19.98
CA ALA A 597 12.39 -65.59 -19.29
C ALA A 597 12.66 -66.67 -18.23
N THR A 598 11.99 -66.57 -17.08
CA THR A 598 11.46 -67.63 -16.19
C THR A 598 11.10 -66.91 -14.88
N GLY A 599 9.90 -66.98 -14.31
CA GLY A 599 8.66 -67.66 -14.59
C GLY A 599 7.85 -67.65 -13.29
N ALA A 600 6.54 -67.35 -13.37
CA ALA A 600 5.50 -67.67 -12.38
C ALA A 600 5.63 -67.02 -10.97
N THR A 601 4.59 -66.58 -10.26
CA THR A 601 3.16 -66.92 -10.33
C THR A 601 2.31 -65.87 -9.61
N ARG A 602 1.09 -65.77 -10.13
CA ARG A 602 -0.15 -65.17 -9.65
C ARG A 602 -0.50 -65.39 -8.16
N ALA A 603 -1.21 -64.39 -7.63
CA ALA A 603 -2.54 -64.47 -6.98
C ALA A 603 -2.67 -64.19 -5.46
N THR A 604 -3.32 -63.05 -5.21
CA THR A 604 -4.54 -62.82 -4.38
C THR A 604 -4.57 -63.06 -2.86
N SER A 605 -5.08 -62.00 -2.22
CA SER A 605 -6.08 -61.94 -1.12
C SER A 605 -5.73 -62.51 0.26
N ALA A 606 -5.79 -61.64 1.27
CA ALA A 606 -6.90 -61.52 2.22
C ALA A 606 -6.43 -61.03 3.59
N ASP A 607 -7.26 -60.19 4.20
CA ASP A 607 -7.25 -59.74 5.60
C ASP A 607 -6.93 -60.84 6.61
N VAL A 608 -6.24 -60.49 7.71
CA VAL A 608 -6.71 -60.77 9.09
C VAL A 608 -6.12 -59.73 10.05
N SER A 609 -7.00 -59.11 10.83
CA SER A 609 -6.77 -58.29 12.01
C SER A 609 -6.51 -59.15 13.26
N SER A 610 -5.60 -58.72 14.15
CA SER A 610 -5.72 -58.70 15.64
C SER A 610 -4.33 -58.72 16.32
N THR A 611 -3.91 -57.68 17.04
CA THR A 611 -4.10 -57.30 18.46
C THR A 611 -3.19 -58.03 19.49
N ILE A 612 -2.64 -57.20 20.41
CA ILE A 612 -2.22 -57.43 21.81
C ILE A 612 -0.73 -57.71 22.12
N ALA A 613 -0.06 -56.71 22.73
CA ALA A 613 0.43 -56.63 24.15
C ALA A 613 1.76 -55.86 24.24
N THR A 614 1.79 -54.62 24.75
CA THR A 614 2.04 -54.19 26.16
C THR A 614 3.32 -54.69 26.84
N SER A 615 4.15 -53.72 27.25
CA SER A 615 4.88 -53.77 28.52
C SER A 615 4.85 -52.38 29.19
N ILE A 616 4.36 -52.36 30.43
CA ILE A 616 4.25 -51.24 31.37
C ILE A 616 5.32 -51.41 32.47
N SER A 617 5.88 -50.32 32.97
CA SER A 617 6.12 -50.06 34.42
C SER A 617 6.53 -48.58 34.58
N ASN A 618 5.66 -47.68 35.08
CA ASN A 618 5.38 -47.32 36.50
C ASN A 618 6.64 -46.94 37.32
N GLY A 619 6.66 -45.89 38.15
CA GLY A 619 5.64 -44.96 38.66
C GLY A 619 6.32 -43.67 39.15
N GLY A 620 5.61 -42.53 39.22
CA GLY A 620 4.96 -41.99 40.44
C GLY A 620 5.90 -41.00 41.15
N SER A 621 5.54 -39.86 41.74
CA SER A 621 4.33 -39.04 41.89
C SER A 621 4.74 -37.92 42.89
N THR A 622 4.31 -36.66 42.68
CA THR A 622 3.98 -35.61 43.69
C THR A 622 5.08 -35.17 44.70
N THR A 623 5.31 -33.91 45.12
CA THR A 623 4.42 -32.82 45.58
C THR A 623 5.19 -31.48 45.67
N GLU A 624 4.38 -30.41 45.69
CA GLU A 624 4.52 -28.97 46.04
C GLU A 624 5.56 -28.45 47.07
N ALA A 625 5.77 -27.12 46.94
CA ALA A 625 5.84 -26.06 47.97
C ALA A 625 7.20 -25.37 48.28
N GLU A 626 7.26 -24.10 47.84
CA GLU A 626 7.62 -22.86 48.55
C GLU A 626 8.79 -22.77 49.57
N ALA A 627 9.60 -21.70 49.38
CA ALA A 627 9.84 -20.58 50.33
C ALA A 627 11.32 -20.16 50.56
N THR A 628 11.62 -18.94 50.11
CA THR A 628 12.36 -17.82 50.78
C THR A 628 13.80 -17.94 51.34
N ALA A 629 14.65 -17.05 50.79
CA ALA A 629 15.27 -15.86 51.44
C ALA A 629 16.78 -15.81 51.81
N THR A 630 17.39 -14.69 51.33
CA THR A 630 18.42 -13.80 51.95
C THR A 630 19.86 -14.34 52.17
N ALA A 631 20.95 -13.57 52.14
CA ALA A 631 21.36 -12.22 51.67
C ALA A 631 22.89 -12.03 51.96
N THR A 632 23.46 -10.89 51.53
CA THR A 632 24.73 -10.20 51.95
C THR A 632 26.07 -10.64 51.34
N SER A 633 27.07 -9.79 51.02
CA SER A 633 27.24 -8.31 50.88
C SER A 633 28.72 -7.96 50.52
N ALA A 634 28.98 -6.68 50.19
CA ALA A 634 30.25 -5.87 50.17
C ALA A 634 30.94 -5.70 48.79
N GLU A 635 30.97 -4.52 48.13
CA GLU A 635 31.52 -3.15 48.40
C GLU A 635 33.05 -3.01 48.31
N GLU A 636 33.54 -2.15 47.39
CA GLU A 636 34.32 -0.93 47.71
C GLU A 636 34.62 -0.03 46.48
N THR A 637 34.91 1.23 46.77
CA THR A 637 34.77 2.47 45.97
C THR A 637 36.08 3.24 45.72
N THR A 638 35.97 4.35 44.95
CA THR A 638 36.79 5.62 44.92
C THR A 638 37.90 5.75 43.86
N SER A 639 38.32 6.92 43.33
CA SER A 639 37.72 8.21 42.87
C SER A 639 38.85 9.15 42.38
N LEU A 640 38.58 9.99 41.35
CA LEU A 640 39.09 11.37 41.04
C LEU A 640 40.49 11.64 40.40
N GLU A 641 40.46 12.47 39.33
CA GLU A 641 41.54 13.20 38.60
C GLU A 641 42.06 14.46 39.37
N PRO A 642 42.84 15.47 38.84
CA PRO A 642 43.52 15.71 37.53
C PRO A 642 44.94 16.37 37.59
N SER A 643 45.65 16.58 36.46
CA SER A 643 46.45 17.81 36.18
C SER A 643 47.16 17.84 34.80
N ILE A 644 47.43 19.07 34.34
CA ILE A 644 47.97 19.53 33.03
C ILE A 644 49.49 19.76 33.11
N ALA A 645 50.27 19.43 32.06
CA ALA A 645 51.50 20.16 31.67
C ALA A 645 52.00 19.80 30.25
N THR A 646 52.55 20.80 29.56
CA THR A 646 52.92 20.85 28.13
C THR A 646 54.44 20.67 27.91
N THR A 647 54.80 20.11 26.74
CA THR A 647 56.04 20.29 25.93
C THR A 647 57.38 19.69 26.38
N MET A 648 57.96 18.82 25.53
CA MET A 648 59.31 18.95 24.93
C MET A 648 59.48 17.91 23.82
N ILE A 649 59.91 18.38 22.65
CA ILE A 649 60.24 17.61 21.45
C ILE A 649 61.63 16.98 21.62
N ALA A 650 61.78 15.68 21.37
CA ALA A 650 63.04 15.07 20.99
C ALA A 650 62.77 13.86 20.08
N GLU A 651 63.46 13.87 18.94
CA GLU A 651 63.24 13.06 17.75
C GLU A 651 63.59 11.58 17.89
N THR A 652 62.77 10.78 17.18
CA THR A 652 63.09 9.56 16.42
C THR A 652 63.89 8.45 17.09
N ASN A 653 63.15 7.40 17.47
CA ASN A 653 63.37 6.08 16.90
C ASN A 653 62.00 5.50 16.56
N ALA A 654 61.68 5.46 15.26
CA ALA A 654 60.46 4.89 14.73
C ALA A 654 60.45 3.38 14.98
N ILE A 655 59.71 2.96 16.00
CA ILE A 655 59.05 1.66 15.98
C ILE A 655 57.93 1.83 14.95
N GLU A 656 58.02 1.19 13.79
CA GLU A 656 56.85 1.01 12.92
C GLU A 656 55.78 0.32 13.76
N ALA A 657 54.80 1.09 14.24
CA ALA A 657 53.60 0.53 14.82
C ALA A 657 53.02 -0.44 13.78
N ALA A 658 52.86 -1.70 14.17
CA ALA A 658 52.21 -2.70 13.33
C ALA A 658 50.85 -2.13 12.89
N PHE A 659 50.60 -2.15 11.58
CA PHE A 659 49.32 -1.70 11.05
C PHE A 659 48.22 -2.64 11.57
N GLU A 660 47.39 -2.16 12.49
CA GLU A 660 46.23 -2.90 13.02
C GLU A 660 44.94 -2.42 12.32
N PRO A 661 44.34 -3.26 11.45
CA PRO A 661 43.05 -2.96 10.84
C PRO A 661 41.97 -2.80 11.92
N VAL A 662 41.03 -1.89 11.71
CA VAL A 662 39.81 -1.80 12.52
C VAL A 662 38.96 -3.03 12.22
N PRO A 663 38.64 -3.90 13.20
CA PRO A 663 37.87 -5.13 12.92
C PRO A 663 36.47 -4.85 12.40
N THR A 664 35.81 -3.84 12.98
CA THR A 664 34.44 -3.41 12.65
C THR A 664 34.41 -1.89 12.62
N PHE A 665 33.98 -1.33 11.50
CA PHE A 665 34.11 0.10 11.22
C PHE A 665 32.90 0.66 10.47
N ASP A 666 32.63 1.93 10.72
CA ASP A 666 31.70 2.74 9.93
C ASP A 666 32.47 3.54 8.88
N VAL A 667 31.83 3.84 7.75
CA VAL A 667 32.45 4.54 6.62
C VAL A 667 31.98 5.98 6.55
N LEU A 668 32.91 6.93 6.42
CA LEU A 668 32.63 8.35 6.24
C LEU A 668 33.09 8.83 4.86
N GLY A 669 32.25 9.63 4.19
CA GLY A 669 32.60 10.27 2.93
C GLY A 669 33.40 11.56 3.11
N LYS A 670 34.64 11.60 2.64
CA LYS A 670 35.48 12.80 2.57
C LYS A 670 35.40 13.40 1.15
N GLY A 671 34.48 14.33 0.96
CA GLY A 671 34.28 15.04 -0.32
C GLY A 671 33.29 16.19 -0.16
N ALA A 672 33.34 17.21 -1.02
CA ALA A 672 32.57 18.45 -0.81
C ALA A 672 31.04 18.24 -0.71
N GLN A 673 30.50 17.19 -1.35
CA GLN A 673 29.06 16.87 -1.33
C GLN A 673 28.58 16.14 -0.07
N VAL A 674 29.46 15.37 0.59
CA VAL A 674 29.08 14.47 1.69
C VAL A 674 29.91 14.68 2.96
N ASN A 675 30.91 15.56 2.92
CA ASN A 675 31.75 16.10 3.98
C ASN A 675 31.57 15.54 5.40
N GLY A 676 32.10 14.33 5.65
CA GLY A 676 32.10 13.69 6.97
C GLY A 676 30.79 12.99 7.35
N GLN A 677 29.86 12.80 6.41
CA GLN A 677 28.63 12.02 6.62
C GLN A 677 28.93 10.52 6.53
N TYR A 678 28.24 9.75 7.40
CA TYR A 678 28.27 8.30 7.39
C TYR A 678 27.61 7.73 6.14
N LEU A 679 28.16 6.64 5.63
CA LEU A 679 27.57 5.87 4.55
C LEU A 679 26.32 5.14 5.06
N LEU A 680 25.20 5.38 4.39
CA LEU A 680 23.88 4.85 4.71
C LEU A 680 23.48 3.77 3.70
N GLY A 681 22.56 2.91 4.12
CA GLY A 681 21.90 1.93 3.26
C GLY A 681 20.71 1.29 3.93
N TYR A 682 20.47 0.01 3.65
CA TYR A 682 19.35 -0.75 4.20
C TYR A 682 19.85 -2.05 4.83
N GLN A 683 19.09 -2.57 5.80
CA GLN A 683 19.35 -3.87 6.43
C GLN A 683 19.21 -5.05 5.45
N SER A 684 18.36 -4.89 4.44
CA SER A 684 18.14 -5.91 3.41
C SER A 684 19.16 -5.79 2.27
N ALA A 685 19.51 -6.92 1.65
CA ALA A 685 20.30 -6.94 0.43
C ALA A 685 19.51 -6.38 -0.77
N GLY A 686 20.25 -5.94 -1.80
CA GLY A 686 19.74 -5.45 -3.09
C GLY A 686 19.65 -3.93 -3.20
N PHE A 687 19.90 -3.19 -2.12
CA PHE A 687 19.78 -1.74 -2.10
C PHE A 687 21.13 -1.03 -2.21
N PHE A 688 21.14 0.04 -3.01
CA PHE A 688 22.31 0.89 -3.16
C PHE A 688 22.74 1.54 -1.84
N VAL A 689 24.02 1.89 -1.74
CA VAL A 689 24.58 2.59 -0.58
C VAL A 689 24.96 4.03 -0.95
N GLY A 690 24.96 4.94 0.01
CA GLY A 690 25.23 6.35 -0.27
C GLY A 690 24.91 7.27 0.91
N TRP A 691 24.50 8.49 0.61
CA TRP A 691 24.27 9.57 1.56
C TRP A 691 22.98 10.31 1.22
N GLN A 692 22.41 11.00 2.20
CA GLN A 692 21.21 11.83 2.03
C GLN A 692 20.01 11.06 1.45
N TYR A 693 19.80 9.82 1.91
CA TYR A 693 18.61 9.05 1.60
C TYR A 693 17.41 9.55 2.40
N PRO A 694 16.30 9.99 1.76
CA PRO A 694 15.09 10.36 2.49
C PRO A 694 14.40 9.18 3.20
N SER A 695 14.67 7.96 2.72
CA SER A 695 13.93 6.75 3.07
C SER A 695 14.65 5.82 4.06
N THR A 696 15.88 6.13 4.47
CA THR A 696 16.63 5.34 5.46
C THR A 696 17.69 6.17 6.17
N ASN A 697 17.81 5.98 7.49
CA ASN A 697 18.91 6.46 8.32
C ASN A 697 19.75 5.28 8.87
N TYR A 698 19.67 4.10 8.25
CA TYR A 698 20.41 2.94 8.69
C TYR A 698 21.90 3.10 8.36
N HIS A 699 22.70 3.25 9.41
CA HIS A 699 24.16 3.35 9.33
C HIS A 699 24.72 1.98 8.99
N LEU A 700 25.54 1.91 7.93
CA LEU A 700 26.17 0.67 7.54
C LEU A 700 27.49 0.50 8.28
N THR A 701 27.56 -0.56 9.08
CA THR A 701 28.77 -0.99 9.77
C THR A 701 29.35 -2.20 9.05
N PHE A 702 30.65 -2.20 8.81
CA PHE A 702 31.33 -3.21 8.01
C PHE A 702 32.52 -3.84 8.73
N SER A 703 32.89 -5.03 8.27
CA SER A 703 34.17 -5.68 8.50
C SER A 703 34.79 -6.10 7.16
N ILE A 704 36.07 -6.45 7.16
CA ILE A 704 36.74 -7.02 5.98
C ILE A 704 37.16 -8.44 6.30
N ASP A 705 36.70 -9.39 5.49
CA ASP A 705 37.13 -10.79 5.58
C ASP A 705 38.62 -10.89 5.25
N SER A 706 39.42 -11.40 6.19
CA SER A 706 40.88 -11.45 6.06
C SER A 706 41.40 -12.38 4.96
N THR A 707 40.58 -13.30 4.47
CA THR A 707 40.98 -14.31 3.48
C THR A 707 40.59 -13.89 2.07
N THR A 708 39.42 -13.30 1.92
CA THR A 708 38.81 -12.95 0.62
C THR A 708 38.85 -11.46 0.32
N SER A 709 39.22 -10.63 1.31
CA SER A 709 39.18 -9.16 1.26
C SER A 709 37.79 -8.60 0.96
N ARG A 710 36.73 -9.39 1.15
CA ARG A 710 35.34 -8.97 0.94
C ARG A 710 34.91 -8.04 2.07
N VAL A 711 34.20 -6.97 1.73
CA VAL A 711 33.56 -6.11 2.72
C VAL A 711 32.21 -6.69 3.10
N ILE A 712 32.05 -6.99 4.39
CA ILE A 712 30.87 -7.66 4.96
C ILE A 712 30.20 -6.70 5.93
N GLU A 713 28.95 -6.35 5.66
CA GLU A 713 28.08 -5.60 6.57
C GLU A 713 27.67 -6.49 7.75
N VAL A 714 27.42 -5.90 8.92
CA VAL A 714 27.17 -6.64 10.18
C VAL A 714 26.05 -7.69 10.08
N ASN A 715 25.04 -7.52 9.22
CA ASN A 715 23.99 -8.53 8.99
C ASN A 715 24.39 -9.64 7.99
N GLY A 716 25.67 -9.71 7.59
CA GLY A 716 26.21 -10.74 6.70
C GLY A 716 26.08 -10.45 5.21
N ASN A 717 25.57 -9.28 4.83
CA ASN A 717 25.51 -8.86 3.42
C ASN A 717 26.89 -8.41 2.92
N ILE A 718 27.17 -8.59 1.64
CA ILE A 718 28.47 -8.32 1.03
C ILE A 718 28.38 -7.07 0.16
N LEU A 719 29.33 -6.13 0.27
CA LEU A 719 29.40 -4.99 -0.64
C LEU A 719 29.73 -5.47 -2.07
N CYS A 720 28.89 -5.12 -3.03
CA CYS A 720 28.96 -5.60 -4.40
C CYS A 720 28.58 -4.50 -5.40
N ILE A 721 28.87 -4.73 -6.67
CA ILE A 721 28.33 -3.95 -7.79
C ILE A 721 27.50 -4.88 -8.67
N GLN A 722 26.38 -4.35 -9.16
CA GLN A 722 25.65 -4.91 -10.30
C GLN A 722 26.00 -4.08 -11.54
N TYR A 723 26.44 -4.73 -12.61
CA TYR A 723 26.79 -4.07 -13.86
C TYR A 723 25.56 -3.95 -14.77
N GLY A 724 25.41 -2.78 -15.38
CA GLY A 724 24.44 -2.50 -16.42
C GLY A 724 25.10 -2.32 -17.79
N GLU A 725 24.37 -1.70 -18.72
CA GLU A 725 24.88 -1.36 -20.04
C GLU A 725 25.90 -0.22 -19.98
N THR A 726 26.67 -0.06 -21.05
CA THR A 726 27.68 1.01 -21.14
C THR A 726 27.02 2.38 -20.99
N GLY A 727 27.32 3.07 -19.89
CA GLY A 727 26.74 4.38 -19.54
C GLY A 727 25.95 4.37 -18.23
N ASP A 728 25.59 3.19 -17.72
CA ASP A 728 24.97 3.06 -16.40
C ASP A 728 25.95 3.40 -15.27
N ALA A 729 25.42 3.95 -14.19
CA ALA A 729 26.20 4.24 -13.00
C ALA A 729 26.51 2.94 -12.24
N ASN A 730 27.80 2.67 -12.02
CA ASN A 730 28.26 1.51 -11.26
C ASN A 730 28.14 1.79 -9.75
N LEU A 731 26.91 1.66 -9.23
CA LEU A 731 26.57 1.99 -7.84
C LEU A 731 26.75 0.76 -6.94
N PRO A 732 27.66 0.79 -5.94
CA PRO A 732 27.73 -0.27 -4.95
C PRO A 732 26.42 -0.44 -4.17
N LYS A 733 26.15 -1.69 -3.79
CA LYS A 733 25.00 -2.11 -3.01
C LYS A 733 25.38 -3.22 -2.03
N THR A 734 24.52 -3.52 -1.07
CA THR A 734 24.67 -4.73 -0.24
C THR A 734 24.05 -5.91 -0.99
N CYS A 735 24.76 -7.05 -1.10
CA CYS A 735 24.30 -8.25 -1.78
C CYS A 735 24.19 -9.44 -0.83
N SER A 736 23.22 -10.32 -1.09
CA SER A 736 23.23 -11.68 -0.55
C SER A 736 24.12 -12.58 -1.40
N ASN A 737 24.54 -13.73 -0.85
CA ASN A 737 25.30 -14.73 -1.61
C ASN A 737 24.58 -15.21 -2.88
N ASN A 738 23.24 -15.27 -2.88
CA ASN A 738 22.47 -15.69 -4.05
C ASN A 738 22.59 -14.70 -5.21
N MET A 739 22.69 -13.40 -4.91
CA MET A 739 22.86 -12.36 -5.94
C MET A 739 24.24 -12.44 -6.58
N LEU A 740 25.27 -12.77 -5.80
CA LEU A 740 26.64 -12.94 -6.29
C LEU A 740 26.83 -14.14 -7.22
N ASN A 741 25.83 -15.03 -7.33
CA ASN A 741 25.86 -16.14 -8.29
C ASN A 741 25.43 -15.71 -9.71
N GLN A 742 24.90 -14.49 -9.86
CA GLN A 742 24.51 -13.94 -11.15
C GLN A 742 25.71 -13.33 -11.89
N PRO A 743 25.80 -13.43 -13.23
CA PRO A 743 26.99 -13.05 -13.99
C PRO A 743 27.26 -11.53 -13.99
N ASP A 744 26.22 -10.73 -13.77
CA ASP A 744 26.23 -9.27 -13.70
C ASP A 744 26.56 -8.73 -12.31
N TYR A 745 26.88 -9.59 -11.34
CA TYR A 745 27.33 -9.16 -10.02
C TYR A 745 28.82 -9.46 -9.83
N ASN A 746 29.51 -8.58 -9.13
CA ASN A 746 30.83 -8.87 -8.57
C ASN A 746 30.94 -8.27 -7.17
N THR A 747 31.72 -8.94 -6.32
CA THR A 747 32.06 -8.44 -4.99
C THR A 747 33.10 -7.34 -5.05
N VAL A 748 32.89 -6.27 -4.27
CA VAL A 748 33.90 -5.25 -4.03
C VAL A 748 34.87 -5.77 -2.97
N THR A 749 36.17 -5.75 -3.29
CA THR A 749 37.22 -6.13 -2.35
C THR A 749 37.96 -4.90 -1.87
N CYS A 750 38.28 -4.84 -0.58
CA CYS A 750 38.91 -3.67 0.02
C CYS A 750 40.04 -4.03 0.96
N LYS A 751 40.92 -3.07 1.18
CA LYS A 751 41.90 -3.05 2.26
C LYS A 751 41.84 -1.71 2.98
N GLN A 752 42.16 -1.74 4.27
CA GLN A 752 42.34 -0.52 5.05
C GLN A 752 43.75 0.03 4.85
N THR A 753 43.89 1.35 4.79
CA THR A 753 45.18 2.05 4.74
C THR A 753 45.63 2.48 6.13
N ARG A 754 46.93 2.81 6.27
CA ARG A 754 47.49 3.38 7.51
C ARG A 754 46.79 4.68 7.93
N ASP A 755 46.24 5.43 6.97
CA ASP A 755 45.54 6.70 7.19
C ASP A 755 44.05 6.54 7.53
N ARG A 756 43.61 5.30 7.87
CA ARG A 756 42.20 4.95 8.15
C ARG A 756 41.28 5.27 6.96
N GLU A 757 41.64 4.76 5.79
CA GLU A 757 40.81 4.87 4.59
C GLU A 757 40.61 3.50 3.92
N LEU A 758 39.56 3.40 3.10
CA LEU A 758 39.28 2.22 2.29
C LEU A 758 39.86 2.39 0.88
N GLN A 759 40.72 1.45 0.50
CA GLN A 759 41.11 1.25 -0.88
C GLN A 759 40.43 0.00 -1.39
N CYS A 760 39.57 0.16 -2.39
CA CYS A 760 38.74 -0.91 -2.92
C CYS A 760 38.92 -1.08 -4.41
N LEU A 761 38.71 -2.29 -4.88
CA LEU A 761 38.73 -2.61 -6.29
C LEU A 761 37.67 -3.65 -6.64
N VAL A 762 37.19 -3.56 -7.87
CA VAL A 762 36.33 -4.56 -8.49
C VAL A 762 36.61 -4.61 -10.00
N PRO A 763 36.67 -5.79 -10.65
CA PRO A 763 36.88 -5.88 -12.09
C PRO A 763 35.84 -5.05 -12.85
N ALA A 764 36.23 -4.28 -13.86
CA ALA A 764 35.27 -3.54 -14.66
C ALA A 764 34.57 -4.51 -15.65
N LYS A 765 33.24 -4.42 -15.73
CA LYS A 765 32.42 -5.19 -16.67
C LYS A 765 31.35 -4.28 -17.27
N THR A 766 30.90 -4.63 -18.46
CA THR A 766 29.64 -4.14 -19.04
C THR A 766 28.75 -5.35 -19.29
N CYS A 767 27.48 -5.26 -18.92
CA CYS A 767 26.55 -6.37 -19.04
C CYS A 767 25.29 -5.92 -19.78
N THR A 768 24.85 -6.73 -20.72
CA THR A 768 23.59 -6.52 -21.44
C THR A 768 22.67 -7.68 -21.12
N THR A 769 21.45 -7.35 -20.71
CA THR A 769 20.41 -8.35 -20.50
C THR A 769 19.50 -8.36 -21.71
N ASP A 770 19.41 -9.51 -22.36
CA ASP A 770 18.40 -9.71 -23.38
C ASP A 770 17.03 -9.83 -22.69
N PHE A 771 16.16 -8.85 -22.93
CA PHE A 771 14.86 -8.78 -22.27
C PHE A 771 13.85 -9.81 -22.80
N ASP A 772 14.13 -10.46 -23.93
CA ASP A 772 13.30 -11.53 -24.48
C ASP A 772 13.68 -12.90 -23.89
N THR A 773 14.96 -13.12 -23.59
CA THR A 773 15.47 -14.40 -23.06
C THR A 773 15.78 -14.37 -21.56
N LEU A 774 15.89 -13.18 -20.97
CA LEU A 774 16.42 -12.91 -19.62
C LEU A 774 17.86 -13.40 -19.42
N GLU A 775 18.59 -13.70 -20.49
CA GLU A 775 20.00 -14.04 -20.40
C GLU A 775 20.84 -12.76 -20.29
N THR A 776 21.65 -12.69 -19.24
CA THR A 776 22.60 -11.60 -19.06
C THR A 776 23.97 -12.01 -19.56
N THR A 777 24.47 -11.28 -20.57
CA THR A 777 25.81 -11.47 -21.12
C THR A 777 26.72 -10.34 -20.65
N CYS A 778 27.88 -10.71 -20.11
CA CYS A 778 28.83 -9.75 -19.53
C CYS A 778 30.18 -9.84 -20.23
N SER A 779 30.74 -8.67 -20.56
CA SER A 779 32.10 -8.55 -21.09
C SER A 779 32.98 -7.81 -20.08
N THR A 780 34.11 -8.41 -19.73
CA THR A 780 35.13 -7.77 -18.87
C THR A 780 35.84 -6.66 -19.65
N LEU A 781 35.96 -5.49 -19.05
CA LEU A 781 36.71 -4.35 -19.58
C LEU A 781 38.19 -4.47 -19.15
N SER A 782 39.09 -3.83 -19.89
CA SER A 782 40.54 -3.87 -19.59
C SER A 782 40.94 -3.08 -18.34
N GLU A 783 40.05 -2.23 -17.83
CA GLU A 783 40.27 -1.42 -16.64
C GLU A 783 39.75 -2.09 -15.36
N THR A 784 40.01 -1.47 -14.21
CA THR A 784 39.49 -1.88 -12.91
C THR A 784 38.85 -0.65 -12.27
N PHE A 785 37.70 -0.83 -11.62
CA PHE A 785 37.10 0.26 -10.87
C PHE A 785 37.77 0.31 -9.49
N ASP A 786 38.62 1.32 -9.29
CA ASP A 786 39.48 1.49 -8.11
C ASP A 786 39.32 2.86 -7.44
N ARG A 787 38.40 3.70 -7.94
CA ARG A 787 38.08 5.02 -7.40
C ARG A 787 36.61 5.12 -7.01
N PHE A 788 36.36 5.91 -5.97
CA PHE A 788 35.03 6.22 -5.48
C PHE A 788 34.59 7.62 -5.90
N TYR A 789 33.31 7.74 -6.21
CA TYR A 789 32.65 8.99 -6.56
C TYR A 789 31.32 9.08 -5.82
N THR A 790 30.89 10.30 -5.50
CA THR A 790 29.47 10.58 -5.28
C THR A 790 28.77 10.69 -6.63
N PHE A 791 27.55 10.18 -6.72
CA PHE A 791 26.72 10.24 -7.92
C PHE A 791 25.38 10.91 -7.61
N THR A 792 25.10 12.02 -8.30
CA THR A 792 23.86 12.82 -8.11
C THR A 792 22.93 12.76 -9.32
N GLY A 793 23.05 11.72 -10.17
CA GLY A 793 22.21 11.55 -11.35
C GLY A 793 20.79 11.04 -11.05
N ARG A 794 20.45 10.85 -9.78
CA ARG A 794 19.11 10.44 -9.33
C ARG A 794 18.55 11.47 -8.34
N ASN A 795 17.23 11.62 -8.34
CA ASN A 795 16.54 12.63 -7.52
C ASN A 795 16.31 12.19 -6.06
N ASP A 796 16.67 10.96 -5.70
CA ASP A 796 16.36 10.29 -4.43
C ASP A 796 17.55 10.17 -3.46
N GLY A 797 18.69 10.81 -3.74
CA GLY A 797 19.84 10.88 -2.83
C GLY A 797 21.18 11.08 -3.53
N ILE A 798 22.27 11.05 -2.75
CA ILE A 798 23.64 11.04 -3.24
C ILE A 798 24.19 9.62 -3.13
N PHE A 799 24.49 8.97 -4.24
CA PHE A 799 24.86 7.55 -4.23
C PHE A 799 26.37 7.38 -4.22
N LEU A 800 26.87 6.31 -3.60
CA LEU A 800 28.25 5.89 -3.82
C LEU A 800 28.34 5.27 -5.22
N ALA A 801 29.38 5.60 -5.96
CA ALA A 801 29.69 5.02 -7.26
C ALA A 801 31.17 4.62 -7.32
N MET A 802 31.49 3.62 -8.14
CA MET A 802 32.87 3.25 -8.45
C MET A 802 33.16 3.39 -9.94
N ALA A 803 34.34 3.89 -10.28
CA ALA A 803 34.84 3.93 -11.65
C ALA A 803 36.37 3.84 -11.67
N GLY A 804 36.96 3.81 -12.87
CA GLY A 804 38.41 3.91 -13.05
C GLY A 804 38.92 5.34 -12.80
N ALA A 805 40.19 5.59 -13.11
CA ALA A 805 40.85 6.88 -12.86
C ALA A 805 40.24 8.08 -13.64
N VAL A 806 39.55 7.81 -14.75
CA VAL A 806 38.89 8.86 -15.55
C VAL A 806 37.48 9.07 -15.01
N ASN A 807 37.17 10.32 -14.62
CA ASN A 807 35.83 10.66 -14.14
C ASN A 807 34.77 10.38 -15.23
N PRO A 808 33.74 9.56 -14.96
CA PRO A 808 32.78 9.11 -15.97
C PRO A 808 31.73 10.15 -16.39
N GLY A 809 31.63 11.32 -15.73
CA GLY A 809 30.72 12.38 -16.18
C GLY A 809 30.47 13.50 -15.19
N THR A 810 29.65 14.49 -15.58
CA THR A 810 29.38 15.70 -14.78
C THR A 810 28.61 15.45 -13.48
N ASN A 811 27.93 14.30 -13.38
CA ASN A 811 27.17 13.91 -12.18
C ASN A 811 28.03 13.17 -11.14
N TYR A 812 29.35 13.05 -11.38
CA TYR A 812 30.28 12.35 -10.52
C TYR A 812 31.30 13.31 -9.90
N GLN A 813 31.45 13.23 -8.58
CA GLN A 813 32.49 13.95 -7.86
C GLN A 813 33.33 12.97 -7.05
N ALA A 814 34.66 13.06 -7.14
CA ALA A 814 35.55 12.16 -6.41
C ALA A 814 35.31 12.27 -4.89
N VAL A 815 35.29 11.12 -4.22
CA VAL A 815 35.11 11.03 -2.77
C VAL A 815 36.09 10.01 -2.19
N GLU A 816 36.72 10.35 -1.08
CA GLU A 816 37.53 9.41 -0.31
C GLU A 816 36.68 8.78 0.79
N LEU A 817 36.91 7.49 1.08
CA LEU A 817 36.17 6.77 2.11
C LEU A 817 37.06 6.56 3.33
N ALA A 818 36.77 7.28 4.41
CA ALA A 818 37.45 7.13 5.68
C ALA A 818 36.73 6.11 6.56
N ILE A 819 37.46 5.51 7.50
CA ILE A 819 36.89 4.56 8.47
C ILE A 819 37.02 5.07 9.89
N THR A 820 35.99 4.82 10.68
CA THR A 820 36.02 4.99 12.15
C THR A 820 35.67 3.67 12.82
N PRO A 821 36.28 3.32 13.97
CA PRO A 821 35.78 2.23 14.80
C PRO A 821 34.30 2.41 15.11
N SER A 822 33.50 1.37 14.93
CA SER A 822 32.08 1.42 15.30
C SER A 822 31.94 1.19 16.82
N GLU A 823 31.14 2.02 17.49
CA GLU A 823 30.82 1.88 18.92
C GLU A 823 29.66 0.89 19.19
N SER A 824 29.06 0.35 18.13
CA SER A 824 27.96 -0.61 18.24
C SER A 824 28.49 -2.00 18.59
N LYS A 825 28.09 -2.52 19.75
CA LYS A 825 28.27 -3.91 20.18
C LYS A 825 27.01 -4.72 19.89
#